data_AF-A0A418WQN1-F1
#
_entry.id   AF-A0A418WQN1-F1
#
_cell.length_a   1.000
_cell.length_b   1.000
_cell.length_c   1.000
_cell.angle_alpha   90.00
_cell.angle_beta   90.00
_cell.angle_gamma   90.00
#
_symmetry.space_group_name_H-M   'P 1'
#
loop_
_entity.id
_entity.type
_entity.pdbx_description
1 polymer ?
#
loop_
_entity_poly.entity_id
_entity_poly.type
_entity_poly.pdbx_seq_one_letter_code
_entity_poly.pdbx_strand_id
1 'polypeptide(L)'
;MNAQSIAIGQGVTLNTKFRVMQSDLVTGVGLQNAGTSGTVVGGPVKKGTQIWWQINFGSGADGWVPETQLKLVSGGTTPPPPTSTVSLSASPATVSAGGSSTLSWSASSGASNCVASGDGQFSGRKATNGSVAVKPSASTTYRVECSFSGTARAATATITVGSSSGGGGASGAFGNPDNGAIPDRAQHPIAFPTAIGFGKNTSVRGPNAVVYKINSLEDTAVPGDGKITYRECALALQVTSPYSIPAGRPRYCVFDVSGAIEIQSAAYIRTPKIYIAGQTSPGGIEFRLGANYNPVDSLIDTRSGGNDMILRHVRTRTGPHPGRSSLNGDPIRMSGTNNQILDHVSTMFGTDESLDMGCTNCTLQWSIVGPNLCRNGGHTSSLHCKSFFLKPASNITIAHNLSQHGEQRGINIAVGTAPAAAGTVGQADIISNVFYNFVSETGLVSNQFGSVYANYVGNVALRGPRYNASDGNYLIGLYTPGGALNYGFNIYAKDNVTPRTRVAGQFGQSVSDPFVQAAGFMAHVVASTICGVTPVGAKDCARAGLGVVQNLGYAIAPGKALSFDPARLVAPEQALRAVLAYAGADRCRDGTCRDNVDARYIDDVRTCDKSPYLFEADWPGSIADLGGWAQLSPGASKADTDNDGMPDDWEKRFTNTNPNVWDANDDKDGDGYPNIEEYLNALAQDDARYSGFAANATGSIPAYNCGRAMY
;
A
#
# COMPACT_ATOMS: atom_id res chain seq x y z
N MET A 1 -26.84 15.39 52.50
CA MET A 1 -26.63 14.16 51.72
C MET A 1 -25.16 14.12 51.34
N ASN A 2 -24.39 13.19 51.89
CA ASN A 2 -22.93 13.13 51.73
C ASN A 2 -22.58 12.86 50.26
N ALA A 3 -21.85 13.78 49.63
CA ALA A 3 -21.25 13.54 48.32
C ALA A 3 -20.20 12.42 48.48
N GLN A 4 -20.41 11.28 47.83
CA GLN A 4 -19.41 10.22 47.83
C GLN A 4 -18.17 10.71 47.08
N SER A 5 -17.04 10.80 47.78
CA SER A 5 -15.76 11.19 47.20
C SER A 5 -15.18 10.04 46.38
N ILE A 6 -14.74 10.33 45.15
CA ILE A 6 -14.02 9.38 44.29
C ILE A 6 -12.67 9.00 44.95
N ALA A 7 -12.28 7.72 44.88
CA ALA A 7 -11.01 7.20 45.38
C ALA A 7 -10.36 6.22 44.38
N ILE A 8 -9.03 6.06 44.49
CA ILE A 8 -8.29 5.05 43.70
C ILE A 8 -8.85 3.66 43.98
N GLY A 9 -9.04 2.87 42.92
CA GLY A 9 -9.64 1.54 42.96
C GLY A 9 -11.17 1.54 42.82
N GLN A 10 -11.83 2.71 42.79
CA GLN A 10 -13.28 2.76 42.57
C GLN A 10 -13.64 2.67 41.09
N GLY A 11 -14.77 1.98 40.83
CA GLY A 11 -15.41 1.95 39.53
C GLY A 11 -16.16 3.26 39.25
N VAL A 12 -15.88 3.86 38.10
CA VAL A 12 -16.52 5.07 37.61
C VAL A 12 -17.04 4.87 36.20
N THR A 13 -18.07 5.63 35.85
CA THR A 13 -18.62 5.69 34.50
C THR A 13 -18.58 7.12 33.99
N LEU A 14 -18.30 7.31 32.70
CA LEU A 14 -18.34 8.63 32.07
C LEU A 14 -19.77 9.14 31.91
N ASN A 15 -20.02 10.37 32.35
CA ASN A 15 -21.31 11.05 32.23
C ASN A 15 -21.61 11.44 30.78
N THR A 16 -20.60 11.96 30.07
CA THR A 16 -20.71 12.37 28.67
C THR A 16 -19.51 11.88 27.87
N LYS A 17 -19.62 11.93 26.54
CA LYS A 17 -18.53 11.62 25.64
C LYS A 17 -17.37 12.60 25.89
N PHE A 18 -16.20 12.07 26.23
CA PHE A 18 -15.07 12.88 26.71
C PHE A 18 -13.75 12.48 26.04
N ARG A 19 -12.92 13.48 25.71
CA ARG A 19 -11.55 13.27 25.21
C ARG A 19 -10.63 13.05 26.40
N VAL A 20 -10.15 11.83 26.60
CA VAL A 20 -9.22 11.51 27.69
C VAL A 20 -7.87 12.18 27.44
N MET A 21 -7.23 12.65 28.51
CA MET A 21 -6.03 13.50 28.42
C MET A 21 -4.76 12.75 28.86
N GLN A 22 -3.60 13.17 28.34
CA GLN A 22 -2.30 12.76 28.87
C GLN A 22 -2.05 13.41 30.24
N SER A 23 -0.94 13.06 30.89
CA SER A 23 -0.55 13.61 32.20
C SER A 23 -0.30 15.11 32.21
N ASP A 24 -0.10 15.74 31.04
CA ASP A 24 0.00 17.19 30.90
C ASP A 24 -1.36 17.90 31.06
N LEU A 25 -2.47 17.16 31.02
CA LEU A 25 -3.84 17.65 31.05
C LEU A 25 -4.12 18.71 29.95
N VAL A 26 -3.46 18.60 28.79
CA VAL A 26 -3.63 19.47 27.61
C VAL A 26 -3.73 18.64 26.33
N THR A 27 -2.93 17.58 26.21
CA THR A 27 -2.90 16.72 25.03
C THR A 27 -3.93 15.60 25.17
N GLY A 28 -4.81 15.44 24.18
CA GLY A 28 -5.78 14.34 24.15
C GLY A 28 -5.14 13.03 23.66
N VAL A 29 -5.49 11.90 24.27
CA VAL A 29 -4.98 10.56 23.92
C VAL A 29 -5.96 9.76 23.08
N GLY A 30 -7.24 10.05 23.24
CA GLY A 30 -8.32 9.35 22.58
C GLY A 30 -9.66 9.78 23.14
N LEU A 31 -10.73 9.20 22.63
CA LEU A 31 -12.08 9.65 22.95
C LEU A 31 -12.90 8.49 23.49
N GLN A 32 -13.56 8.72 24.61
CA GLN A 32 -14.38 7.74 25.29
C GLN A 32 -15.85 8.14 25.25
N ASN A 33 -16.73 7.17 25.02
CA ASN A 33 -18.17 7.42 24.92
C ASN A 33 -18.81 7.54 26.32
N ALA A 34 -19.93 8.25 26.40
CA ALA A 34 -20.75 8.28 27.62
C ALA A 34 -21.16 6.84 28.01
N GLY A 35 -21.21 6.55 29.31
CA GLY A 35 -21.53 5.20 29.81
C GLY A 35 -20.34 4.23 29.84
N THR A 36 -19.17 4.60 29.29
CA THR A 36 -17.97 3.76 29.37
C THR A 36 -17.49 3.69 30.82
N SER A 37 -17.32 2.47 31.32
CA SER A 37 -16.89 2.22 32.70
C SER A 37 -15.39 1.96 32.78
N GLY A 38 -14.78 2.44 33.85
CA GLY A 38 -13.36 2.30 34.13
C GLY A 38 -13.09 2.31 35.62
N THR A 39 -11.83 2.06 35.98
CA THR A 39 -11.37 2.10 37.37
C THR A 39 -10.44 3.29 37.55
N VAL A 40 -10.60 4.01 38.65
CA VAL A 40 -9.69 5.09 39.04
C VAL A 40 -8.34 4.49 39.41
N VAL A 41 -7.28 4.82 38.68
CA VAL A 41 -5.92 4.28 38.88
C VAL A 41 -4.90 5.33 39.34
N GLY A 42 -5.26 6.61 39.33
CA GLY A 42 -4.38 7.71 39.76
C GLY A 42 -5.13 9.03 39.95
N GLY A 43 -4.47 10.02 40.56
CA GLY A 43 -5.07 11.27 41.00
C GLY A 43 -5.38 11.28 42.52
N PRO A 44 -6.07 12.33 43.04
CA PRO A 44 -6.51 13.51 42.31
C PRO A 44 -5.38 14.47 41.99
N VAL A 45 -5.39 15.08 40.80
CA VAL A 45 -4.54 16.23 40.44
C VAL A 45 -5.42 17.44 40.17
N LYS A 46 -5.13 18.57 40.83
CA LYS A 46 -5.89 19.80 40.63
C LYS A 46 -5.22 20.66 39.55
N LYS A 47 -5.98 21.05 38.52
CA LYS A 47 -5.54 22.01 37.49
C LYS A 47 -6.64 23.04 37.27
N GLY A 48 -6.35 24.30 37.65
CA GLY A 48 -7.36 25.35 37.72
C GLY A 48 -8.43 25.02 38.77
N THR A 49 -9.70 25.11 38.36
CA THR A 49 -10.86 24.78 39.21
C THR A 49 -11.28 23.31 39.14
N GLN A 50 -10.64 22.50 38.28
CA GLN A 50 -11.00 21.11 38.06
C GLN A 50 -10.08 20.15 38.82
N ILE A 51 -10.68 19.07 39.32
CA ILE A 51 -9.97 17.92 39.89
C ILE A 51 -9.95 16.84 38.82
N TRP A 52 -8.79 16.22 38.59
CA TRP A 52 -8.56 15.23 37.54
C TRP A 52 -8.17 13.89 38.13
N TRP A 53 -8.69 12.82 37.53
CA TRP A 53 -8.44 11.44 37.90
C TRP A 53 -7.96 10.66 36.68
N GLN A 54 -6.97 9.80 36.87
CA GLN A 54 -6.51 8.89 35.84
C GLN A 54 -7.38 7.64 35.86
N ILE A 55 -8.03 7.35 34.73
CA ILE A 55 -8.97 6.25 34.59
C ILE A 55 -8.42 5.23 33.61
N ASN A 56 -8.46 3.96 34.03
CA ASN A 56 -8.25 2.80 33.17
C ASN A 56 -9.64 2.28 32.75
N PHE A 57 -10.00 2.45 31.49
CA PHE A 57 -11.27 2.02 30.93
C PHE A 57 -11.19 0.56 30.46
N GLY A 58 -12.30 -0.17 30.59
CA GLY A 58 -12.34 -1.57 30.13
C GLY A 58 -12.18 -1.76 28.61
N SER A 59 -12.32 -0.67 27.84
CA SER A 59 -12.13 -0.61 26.40
C SER A 59 -11.87 0.83 25.95
N GLY A 60 -11.07 1.05 24.91
CA GLY A 60 -10.76 2.38 24.37
C GLY A 60 -9.52 3.00 25.02
N ALA A 61 -9.37 4.33 24.90
CA ALA A 61 -8.20 5.04 25.40
C ALA A 61 -8.28 5.30 26.92
N ASP A 62 -7.19 5.01 27.62
CA ASP A 62 -6.99 5.36 29.03
C ASP A 62 -6.42 6.78 29.16
N GLY A 63 -6.68 7.44 30.29
CA GLY A 63 -6.12 8.76 30.53
C GLY A 63 -6.81 9.54 31.63
N TRP A 64 -6.50 10.83 31.68
CA TRP A 64 -7.01 11.74 32.70
C TRP A 64 -8.37 12.31 32.32
N VAL A 65 -9.29 12.27 33.27
CA VAL A 65 -10.68 12.72 33.14
C VAL A 65 -11.01 13.64 34.32
N PRO A 66 -11.69 14.79 34.09
CA PRO A 66 -12.07 15.66 35.18
C PRO A 66 -13.22 15.02 35.97
N GLU A 67 -13.20 15.18 37.28
CA GLU A 67 -14.14 14.61 38.23
C GLU A 67 -15.61 14.90 37.87
N THR A 68 -15.87 16.06 37.28
CA THR A 68 -17.21 16.46 36.81
C THR A 68 -17.78 15.56 35.70
N GLN A 69 -16.92 14.81 35.01
CA GLN A 69 -17.31 13.86 33.96
C GLN A 69 -17.48 12.43 34.49
N LEU A 70 -17.25 12.18 35.78
CA LEU A 70 -17.29 10.85 36.38
C LEU A 70 -18.51 10.69 37.27
N LYS A 71 -19.06 9.47 37.27
CA LYS A 71 -20.09 9.02 38.21
C LYS A 71 -19.66 7.71 38.84
N LEU A 72 -19.80 7.60 40.17
CA LEU A 72 -19.53 6.37 40.89
C LEU A 72 -20.57 5.29 40.56
N VAL A 73 -20.10 4.07 40.32
CA VAL A 73 -20.97 2.91 40.12
C VAL A 73 -21.48 2.43 41.48
N SER A 74 -22.79 2.52 41.72
CA SER A 74 -23.40 2.13 43.01
C SER A 74 -23.82 0.66 43.00
N GLY A 75 -23.23 -0.15 43.89
CA GLY A 75 -23.73 -1.49 44.22
C GLY A 75 -23.43 -2.57 43.18
N GLY A 76 -22.18 -3.05 43.14
CA GLY A 76 -21.78 -4.23 42.38
C GLY A 76 -20.36 -4.60 42.79
N THR A 77 -20.15 -5.87 43.15
CA THR A 77 -18.92 -6.47 43.69
C THR A 77 -17.65 -5.97 43.02
N THR A 78 -16.65 -5.62 43.84
CA THR A 78 -15.28 -5.29 43.43
C THR A 78 -14.84 -6.15 42.25
N PRO A 79 -14.41 -5.57 41.12
CA PRO A 79 -13.66 -6.31 40.12
C PRO A 79 -12.47 -6.98 40.83
N PRO A 80 -12.03 -8.18 40.41
CA PRO A 80 -10.86 -8.80 41.00
C PRO A 80 -9.71 -7.79 40.97
N PRO A 81 -8.82 -7.78 41.99
CA PRO A 81 -7.71 -6.82 42.06
C PRO A 81 -6.98 -6.80 40.71
N PRO A 82 -6.47 -5.63 40.24
CA PRO A 82 -5.74 -5.55 38.99
C PRO A 82 -4.69 -6.66 39.01
N THR A 83 -4.87 -7.65 38.14
CA THR A 83 -3.96 -8.78 38.07
C THR A 83 -2.61 -8.22 37.68
N SER A 84 -1.62 -8.33 38.57
CA SER A 84 -0.25 -7.91 38.26
C SER A 84 0.19 -8.65 37.00
N THR A 85 0.33 -7.98 35.86
CA THR A 85 0.75 -8.57 34.60
C THR A 85 2.12 -8.05 34.19
N VAL A 86 2.86 -8.93 33.52
CA VAL A 86 4.12 -8.63 32.84
C VAL A 86 3.97 -9.16 31.42
N SER A 87 4.38 -8.39 30.43
CA SER A 87 4.40 -8.81 29.02
C SER A 87 5.80 -8.65 28.45
N LEU A 88 6.16 -9.55 27.52
CA LEU A 88 7.40 -9.51 26.76
C LEU A 88 7.10 -10.07 25.37
N SER A 89 7.47 -9.33 24.32
CA SER A 89 7.27 -9.72 22.94
C SER A 89 8.55 -9.51 22.13
N ALA A 90 8.81 -10.38 21.16
CA ALA A 90 9.89 -10.22 20.18
C ALA A 90 9.32 -9.93 18.79
N SER A 91 9.88 -8.95 18.08
CA SER A 91 9.49 -8.64 16.71
C SER A 91 10.72 -8.33 15.84
N PRO A 92 11.02 -9.16 14.81
CA PRO A 92 10.38 -10.44 14.50
C PRO A 92 10.69 -11.55 15.53
N ALA A 93 9.80 -12.52 15.71
CA ALA A 93 10.02 -13.67 16.61
C ALA A 93 10.94 -14.75 16.03
N THR A 94 11.28 -14.64 14.74
CA THR A 94 12.21 -15.54 14.03
C THR A 94 13.22 -14.70 13.26
N VAL A 95 14.51 -15.01 13.41
CA VAL A 95 15.62 -14.34 12.70
C VAL A 95 16.62 -15.37 12.20
N SER A 96 17.43 -15.00 11.20
CA SER A 96 18.67 -15.75 10.89
C SER A 96 19.71 -15.57 12.00
N ALA A 97 20.73 -16.44 12.07
CA ALA A 97 21.78 -16.33 13.08
C ALA A 97 22.47 -14.95 13.00
N GLY A 98 22.46 -14.19 14.10
CA GLY A 98 22.98 -12.82 14.16
C GLY A 98 22.03 -11.74 13.61
N GLY A 99 20.84 -12.12 13.14
CA GLY A 99 19.77 -11.20 12.74
C GLY A 99 19.20 -10.43 13.93
N SER A 100 18.66 -9.24 13.67
CA SER A 100 18.15 -8.34 14.71
C SER A 100 16.67 -8.58 14.99
N SER A 101 16.29 -8.60 16.27
CA SER A 101 14.90 -8.59 16.70
C SER A 101 14.73 -7.70 17.93
N THR A 102 13.59 -7.03 18.01
CA THR A 102 13.30 -6.06 19.06
C THR A 102 12.47 -6.71 20.15
N LEU A 103 13.01 -6.76 21.37
CA LEU A 103 12.29 -7.16 22.58
C LEU A 103 11.61 -5.94 23.18
N SER A 104 10.30 -6.01 23.39
CA SER A 104 9.51 -4.98 24.07
C SER A 104 8.81 -5.58 25.28
N TRP A 105 8.90 -4.93 26.43
CA TRP A 105 8.28 -5.38 27.66
C TRP A 105 7.51 -4.29 28.37
N SER A 106 6.47 -4.71 29.11
CA SER A 106 5.71 -3.85 29.99
C SER A 106 5.25 -4.58 31.25
N ALA A 107 5.09 -3.83 32.33
CA ALA A 107 4.54 -4.33 33.59
C ALA A 107 3.40 -3.41 34.04
N SER A 108 2.31 -4.01 34.52
CA SER A 108 1.19 -3.27 35.11
C SER A 108 1.63 -2.39 36.29
N SER A 109 0.80 -1.41 36.65
CA SER A 109 1.08 -0.51 37.78
C SER A 109 1.28 -1.30 39.09
N GLY A 110 2.30 -0.90 39.87
CA GLY A 110 2.70 -1.59 41.12
C GLY A 110 3.97 -2.44 41.01
N ALA A 111 4.56 -2.58 39.83
CA ALA A 111 5.88 -3.19 39.67
C ALA A 111 6.97 -2.26 40.24
N SER A 112 7.83 -2.77 41.12
CA SER A 112 8.89 -1.97 41.77
C SER A 112 10.28 -2.18 41.16
N ASN A 113 10.56 -3.37 40.61
CA ASN A 113 11.84 -3.72 39.98
C ASN A 113 11.61 -4.80 38.92
N CYS A 114 12.30 -4.76 37.79
CA CYS A 114 12.33 -5.85 36.80
C CYS A 114 13.76 -6.34 36.53
N VAL A 115 13.93 -7.65 36.36
CA VAL A 115 15.19 -8.30 36.02
C VAL A 115 15.01 -9.10 34.73
N ALA A 116 15.84 -8.80 33.74
CA ALA A 116 15.88 -9.51 32.47
C ALA A 116 16.93 -10.63 32.49
N SER A 117 16.65 -11.70 31.75
CA SER A 117 17.59 -12.78 31.47
C SER A 117 17.34 -13.34 30.07
N GLY A 118 18.41 -13.55 29.29
CA GLY A 118 18.36 -14.17 27.97
C GLY A 118 19.76 -14.35 27.40
N ASP A 119 20.43 -13.24 27.09
CA ASP A 119 21.81 -13.21 26.59
C ASP A 119 22.59 -11.99 27.13
N GLY A 120 23.79 -11.75 26.60
CA GLY A 120 24.61 -10.58 26.97
C GLY A 120 23.96 -9.22 26.61
N GLN A 121 22.99 -9.20 25.70
CA GLN A 121 22.30 -7.99 25.23
C GLN A 121 21.01 -7.72 26.05
N PHE A 122 20.38 -8.77 26.59
CA PHE A 122 19.19 -8.70 27.42
C PHE A 122 19.36 -9.42 28.76
N SER A 123 20.10 -8.79 29.67
CA SER A 123 20.30 -9.25 31.05
C SER A 123 20.29 -8.10 32.06
N GLY A 124 20.19 -8.46 33.35
CA GLY A 124 20.31 -7.52 34.48
C GLY A 124 19.04 -6.71 34.77
N ARG A 125 19.16 -5.69 35.63
CA ARG A 125 18.03 -4.83 36.00
C ARG A 125 17.55 -4.04 34.78
N LYS A 126 16.24 -4.01 34.57
CA LYS A 126 15.55 -3.21 33.55
C LYS A 126 14.49 -2.33 34.19
N ALA A 127 14.12 -1.24 33.51
CA ALA A 127 12.95 -0.45 33.86
C ALA A 127 11.67 -1.29 33.76
N THR A 128 10.58 -0.84 34.38
CA THR A 128 9.30 -1.56 34.39
C THR A 128 8.65 -1.65 33.01
N ASN A 129 9.05 -0.79 32.07
CA ASN A 129 8.67 -0.83 30.67
C ASN A 129 9.89 -0.43 29.82
N GLY A 130 10.03 -1.00 28.63
CA GLY A 130 11.12 -0.65 27.73
C GLY A 130 11.15 -1.48 26.46
N SER A 131 12.11 -1.16 25.59
CA SER A 131 12.37 -1.90 24.37
C SER A 131 13.87 -1.91 24.07
N VAL A 132 14.38 -3.00 23.50
CA VAL A 132 15.79 -3.12 23.10
C VAL A 132 15.95 -4.11 21.94
N ALA A 133 16.84 -3.78 21.00
CA ALA A 133 17.24 -4.69 19.94
C ALA A 133 18.26 -5.72 20.46
N VAL A 134 18.07 -6.99 20.09
CA VAL A 134 18.97 -8.10 20.36
C VAL A 134 19.33 -8.83 19.07
N LYS A 135 20.53 -9.41 19.03
CA LYS A 135 21.04 -10.20 17.90
C LYS A 135 21.46 -11.60 18.35
N PRO A 136 20.53 -12.53 18.59
CA PRO A 136 20.88 -13.87 19.04
C PRO A 136 21.55 -14.69 17.92
N SER A 137 22.61 -15.44 18.27
CA SER A 137 23.28 -16.40 17.37
C SER A 137 22.68 -17.81 17.41
N ALA A 138 21.84 -18.11 18.39
CA ALA A 138 21.08 -19.35 18.55
C ALA A 138 19.67 -19.04 19.09
N SER A 139 18.72 -19.97 18.97
CA SER A 139 17.35 -19.74 19.46
C SER A 139 17.39 -19.47 20.97
N THR A 140 16.97 -18.26 21.36
CA THR A 140 17.09 -17.77 22.74
C THR A 140 15.73 -17.39 23.27
N THR A 141 15.37 -17.97 24.43
CA THR A 141 14.20 -17.54 25.20
C THR A 141 14.62 -16.43 26.15
N TYR A 142 14.07 -15.25 25.92
CA TYR A 142 14.22 -14.08 26.77
C TYR A 142 13.14 -14.07 27.82
N ARG A 143 13.48 -13.63 29.02
CA ARG A 143 12.60 -13.54 30.18
C ARG A 143 12.77 -12.19 30.84
N VAL A 144 11.66 -11.61 31.29
CA VAL A 144 11.65 -10.45 32.19
C VAL A 144 10.78 -10.79 33.39
N GLU A 145 11.29 -10.57 34.60
CA GLU A 145 10.58 -10.80 35.85
C GLU A 145 10.48 -9.51 36.63
N CYS A 146 9.26 -9.14 37.03
CA CYS A 146 8.99 -7.94 37.80
C CYS A 146 8.39 -8.27 39.17
N SER A 147 8.83 -7.53 40.20
CA SER A 147 8.35 -7.66 41.57
C SER A 147 7.20 -6.70 41.88
N PHE A 148 6.15 -7.21 42.50
CA PHE A 148 4.95 -6.50 42.94
C PHE A 148 4.70 -6.81 44.42
N SER A 149 4.95 -5.84 45.32
CA SER A 149 4.68 -5.96 46.77
C SER A 149 5.01 -7.33 47.39
N GLY A 150 6.20 -7.88 47.10
CA GLY A 150 6.68 -9.17 47.62
C GLY A 150 6.40 -10.41 46.76
N THR A 151 5.63 -10.28 45.66
CA THR A 151 5.35 -11.34 44.68
C THR A 151 5.99 -11.04 43.32
N ALA A 152 6.63 -12.03 42.69
CA ALA A 152 7.25 -11.87 41.37
C ALA A 152 6.36 -12.44 40.25
N ARG A 153 6.32 -11.76 39.10
CA ARG A 153 5.65 -12.20 37.86
C ARG A 153 6.64 -12.13 36.71
N ALA A 154 6.58 -13.07 35.78
CA ALA A 154 7.48 -13.08 34.64
C ALA A 154 6.75 -13.29 33.31
N ALA A 155 7.35 -12.76 32.25
CA ALA A 155 6.97 -13.03 30.87
C ALA A 155 8.18 -13.52 30.09
N THR A 156 7.94 -14.35 29.08
CA THR A 156 8.97 -14.89 28.20
C THR A 156 8.63 -14.63 26.74
N ALA A 157 9.63 -14.33 25.92
CA ALA A 157 9.54 -14.32 24.47
C ALA A 157 10.69 -15.12 23.89
N THR A 158 10.41 -16.06 22.99
CA THR A 158 11.45 -16.83 22.31
C THR A 158 11.72 -16.22 20.95
N ILE A 159 12.98 -15.88 20.71
CA ILE A 159 13.47 -15.58 19.37
C ILE A 159 14.03 -16.89 18.81
N THR A 160 13.37 -17.40 17.78
CA THR A 160 13.82 -18.60 17.09
C THR A 160 14.89 -18.20 16.08
N VAL A 161 16.12 -18.65 16.30
CA VAL A 161 17.18 -18.59 15.31
C VAL A 161 17.11 -19.89 14.52
N GLY A 162 16.60 -19.79 13.30
CA GLY A 162 16.56 -20.93 12.40
C GLY A 162 17.98 -21.26 11.92
N SER A 163 18.47 -22.47 12.23
CA SER A 163 19.52 -23.08 11.42
C SER A 163 18.88 -23.49 10.10
N SER A 164 19.45 -23.02 8.99
CA SER A 164 19.13 -23.54 7.67
C SER A 164 19.53 -25.03 7.60
N SER A 165 18.63 -25.94 7.95
CA SER A 165 18.81 -27.37 7.67
C SER A 165 17.48 -28.12 7.64
N GLY A 166 16.98 -28.33 6.42
CA GLY A 166 16.58 -29.63 5.87
C GLY A 166 15.52 -30.47 6.59
N GLY A 167 14.33 -30.52 5.98
CA GLY A 167 13.27 -31.46 6.30
C GLY A 167 12.22 -31.60 5.19
N GLY A 168 12.62 -32.20 4.06
CA GLY A 168 11.74 -33.03 3.23
C GLY A 168 10.65 -32.34 2.39
N GLY A 169 11.04 -31.48 1.44
CA GLY A 169 10.17 -31.03 0.35
C GLY A 169 10.83 -29.91 -0.47
N ALA A 170 11.68 -30.28 -1.43
CA ALA A 170 12.40 -29.39 -2.36
C ALA A 170 13.47 -28.46 -1.75
N SER A 171 14.45 -29.02 -1.04
CA SER A 171 15.74 -28.34 -0.78
C SER A 171 16.75 -28.55 -1.92
N GLY A 172 16.28 -28.52 -3.17
CA GLY A 172 17.09 -28.63 -4.38
C GLY A 172 16.81 -27.53 -5.41
N ALA A 173 16.13 -26.44 -5.03
CA ALA A 173 15.70 -25.39 -5.97
C ALA A 173 16.36 -24.02 -5.77
N PHE A 174 17.19 -23.81 -4.73
CA PHE A 174 17.77 -22.47 -4.45
C PHE A 174 19.19 -22.52 -3.87
N GLY A 175 19.96 -23.56 -4.19
CA GLY A 175 21.40 -23.58 -3.92
C GLY A 175 22.15 -22.94 -5.09
N ASN A 176 22.36 -21.62 -5.04
CA ASN A 176 23.25 -20.93 -5.98
C ASN A 176 24.68 -21.48 -5.79
N PRO A 177 25.26 -22.07 -6.83
CA PRO A 177 26.09 -21.30 -7.75
C PRO A 177 25.68 -21.63 -9.19
N ASP A 178 25.42 -20.62 -10.01
CA ASP A 178 25.47 -20.77 -11.48
C ASP A 178 24.30 -21.50 -12.17
N ASN A 179 23.07 -21.46 -11.63
CA ASN A 179 21.90 -21.90 -12.41
C ASN A 179 20.56 -21.21 -12.14
N GLY A 180 20.54 -19.96 -11.65
CA GLY A 180 19.46 -18.99 -11.93
C GLY A 180 18.01 -19.47 -11.82
N ALA A 181 17.68 -20.51 -11.04
CA ALA A 181 16.34 -21.07 -11.04
C ALA A 181 15.41 -20.21 -10.16
N ILE A 182 15.16 -18.98 -10.62
CA ILE A 182 13.88 -18.33 -10.48
C ILE A 182 12.84 -19.39 -10.87
N PRO A 183 11.81 -19.63 -10.06
CA PRO A 183 10.90 -20.73 -10.28
C PRO A 183 10.29 -20.70 -11.70
N ASP A 184 10.61 -21.75 -12.45
CA ASP A 184 10.12 -22.12 -13.77
C ASP A 184 8.69 -21.62 -14.06
N ARG A 185 8.50 -20.74 -15.07
CA ARG A 185 7.13 -20.39 -15.51
C ARG A 185 6.44 -21.24 -16.61
N ALA A 186 7.01 -22.07 -17.47
CA ALA A 186 8.33 -22.62 -17.57
C ALA A 186 9.23 -21.87 -18.58
N GLN A 187 10.40 -21.42 -18.12
CA GLN A 187 11.55 -20.86 -18.88
C GLN A 187 11.39 -19.48 -19.59
N HIS A 188 10.82 -18.52 -18.83
CA HIS A 188 10.72 -17.04 -18.90
C HIS A 188 10.96 -16.26 -20.22
N PRO A 189 10.03 -15.35 -20.59
CA PRO A 189 10.28 -13.92 -20.34
C PRO A 189 8.99 -13.15 -19.96
N ILE A 190 8.71 -13.05 -18.66
CA ILE A 190 7.83 -12.01 -18.11
C ILE A 190 8.67 -10.87 -17.53
N ALA A 191 8.08 -9.70 -17.32
CA ALA A 191 8.74 -8.47 -16.87
C ALA A 191 9.67 -8.70 -15.67
N PHE A 192 9.19 -9.45 -14.68
CA PHE A 192 9.93 -9.90 -13.49
C PHE A 192 9.16 -11.07 -12.86
N PRO A 193 9.77 -11.89 -11.98
CA PRO A 193 9.19 -13.17 -11.56
C PRO A 193 7.81 -13.05 -10.90
N THR A 194 7.59 -11.98 -10.15
CA THR A 194 6.32 -11.70 -9.44
C THR A 194 5.30 -10.93 -10.29
N ALA A 195 5.59 -10.65 -11.57
CA ALA A 195 4.67 -9.95 -12.47
C ALA A 195 3.45 -10.80 -12.83
N ILE A 196 2.25 -10.24 -12.61
CA ILE A 196 0.97 -10.89 -12.93
C ILE A 196 0.14 -10.08 -13.93
N GLY A 197 -0.97 -10.65 -14.37
CA GLY A 197 -1.95 -9.90 -15.14
C GLY A 197 -1.54 -9.59 -16.57
N PHE A 198 -2.19 -8.60 -17.16
CA PHE A 198 -2.00 -8.27 -18.58
C PHE A 198 -0.70 -7.52 -18.90
N GLY A 199 -0.09 -6.84 -17.92
CA GLY A 199 1.20 -6.14 -18.06
C GLY A 199 2.40 -7.05 -17.82
N LYS A 200 2.20 -8.32 -17.45
CA LYS A 200 3.31 -9.22 -17.10
C LYS A 200 4.32 -9.47 -18.22
N ASN A 201 3.97 -9.21 -19.47
CA ASN A 201 4.88 -9.40 -20.62
C ASN A 201 5.58 -8.11 -21.05
N THR A 202 5.43 -7.01 -20.30
CA THR A 202 6.19 -5.77 -20.56
C THR A 202 7.69 -6.08 -20.50
N SER A 203 8.45 -5.58 -21.46
CA SER A 203 9.88 -5.84 -21.54
C SER A 203 10.65 -4.64 -22.08
N VAL A 204 11.79 -4.37 -21.46
CA VAL A 204 12.77 -3.37 -21.91
C VAL A 204 13.95 -3.96 -22.65
N ARG A 205 14.03 -5.29 -22.72
CA ARG A 205 15.17 -6.02 -23.26
C ARG A 205 15.42 -5.68 -24.73
N GLY A 206 16.69 -5.68 -25.08
CA GLY A 206 17.18 -5.54 -26.44
C GLY A 206 18.71 -5.49 -26.47
N PRO A 207 19.37 -5.97 -27.54
CA PRO A 207 20.83 -6.02 -27.64
C PRO A 207 21.48 -4.62 -27.61
N ASN A 208 20.71 -3.57 -27.85
CA ASN A 208 21.14 -2.18 -27.76
C ASN A 208 20.54 -1.44 -26.55
N ALA A 209 19.96 -2.16 -25.57
CA ALA A 209 19.52 -1.52 -24.34
C ALA A 209 20.72 -0.92 -23.60
N VAL A 210 20.51 0.20 -22.92
CA VAL A 210 21.57 0.95 -22.22
C VAL A 210 21.18 1.20 -20.78
N VAL A 211 22.17 1.51 -19.94
CA VAL A 211 21.95 1.80 -18.52
C VAL A 211 22.35 3.23 -18.19
N TYR A 212 21.38 3.99 -17.68
CA TYR A 212 21.60 5.31 -17.09
C TYR A 212 21.76 5.13 -15.58
N LYS A 213 23.00 5.24 -15.08
CA LYS A 213 23.27 5.28 -13.63
C LYS A 213 23.07 6.70 -13.13
N ILE A 214 21.84 7.00 -12.76
CA ILE A 214 21.42 8.31 -12.30
C ILE A 214 22.19 8.63 -11.01
N ASN A 215 23.09 9.59 -11.09
CA ASN A 215 24.01 9.99 -10.03
C ASN A 215 23.70 11.40 -9.48
N SER A 216 22.61 12.00 -9.93
CA SER A 216 22.17 13.35 -9.54
C SER A 216 20.66 13.40 -9.35
N LEU A 217 20.23 14.16 -8.33
CA LEU A 217 18.82 14.48 -8.08
C LEU A 217 18.33 15.69 -8.89
N GLU A 218 19.21 16.33 -9.65
CA GLU A 218 18.87 17.48 -10.48
C GLU A 218 17.94 17.09 -11.63
N ASP A 219 17.08 18.00 -12.04
CA ASP A 219 16.18 17.85 -13.19
C ASP A 219 16.69 18.64 -14.41
N THR A 220 17.96 18.44 -14.73
CA THR A 220 18.69 19.09 -15.83
C THR A 220 19.16 18.04 -16.83
N ALA A 221 19.47 18.44 -18.06
CA ALA A 221 20.10 17.57 -19.06
C ALA A 221 21.19 18.38 -19.77
N VAL A 222 22.40 18.34 -19.21
CA VAL A 222 23.53 19.18 -19.66
C VAL A 222 24.65 18.25 -20.11
N PRO A 223 24.88 18.11 -21.43
CA PRO A 223 25.93 17.25 -21.93
C PRO A 223 27.31 17.63 -21.36
N GLY A 224 28.03 16.64 -20.83
CA GLY A 224 29.42 16.79 -20.40
C GLY A 224 29.63 17.34 -18.99
N ASP A 225 28.58 17.55 -18.20
CA ASP A 225 28.69 18.07 -16.82
C ASP A 225 29.08 17.00 -15.78
N GLY A 226 29.25 15.74 -16.21
CA GLY A 226 29.61 14.61 -15.36
C GLY A 226 28.44 14.04 -14.56
N LYS A 227 27.22 14.51 -14.81
CA LYS A 227 26.00 14.02 -14.18
C LYS A 227 25.20 13.20 -15.17
N ILE A 228 24.47 12.25 -14.61
CA ILE A 228 23.41 11.50 -15.29
C ILE A 228 22.16 11.75 -14.47
N THR A 229 21.16 12.35 -15.09
CA THR A 229 19.90 12.68 -14.40
C THR A 229 18.76 11.77 -14.83
N TYR A 230 17.70 11.75 -14.03
CA TYR A 230 16.45 11.13 -14.45
C TYR A 230 15.90 11.75 -15.75
N ARG A 231 16.09 13.06 -15.96
CA ARG A 231 15.61 13.74 -17.17
C ARG A 231 16.24 13.16 -18.43
N GLU A 232 17.54 12.92 -18.42
CA GLU A 232 18.25 12.30 -19.54
C GLU A 232 17.76 10.88 -19.78
N CYS A 233 17.57 10.09 -18.72
CA CYS A 233 17.01 8.75 -18.86
C CYS A 233 15.57 8.79 -19.40
N ALA A 234 14.66 9.54 -18.79
CA ALA A 234 13.26 9.62 -19.19
C ALA A 234 13.08 10.01 -20.66
N LEU A 235 13.86 10.99 -21.13
CA LEU A 235 13.83 11.51 -22.49
C LEU A 235 14.71 10.73 -23.48
N ALA A 236 15.46 9.72 -23.02
CA ALA A 236 16.42 8.94 -23.79
C ALA A 236 17.46 9.84 -24.50
N LEU A 237 18.02 10.81 -23.78
CA LEU A 237 19.00 11.76 -24.29
C LEU A 237 20.41 11.19 -24.29
N GLN A 238 21.26 11.70 -25.18
CA GLN A 238 22.66 11.32 -25.18
C GLN A 238 23.35 11.83 -23.91
N VAL A 239 24.14 10.97 -23.27
CA VAL A 239 25.10 11.32 -22.22
C VAL A 239 26.50 11.17 -22.78
N THR A 240 27.38 12.14 -22.50
CA THR A 240 28.78 12.13 -22.96
C THR A 240 29.80 12.01 -21.82
N SER A 241 29.37 12.23 -20.58
CA SER A 241 30.17 12.16 -19.35
C SER A 241 29.23 11.79 -18.19
N PRO A 242 29.63 10.95 -17.22
CA PRO A 242 30.95 10.36 -17.01
C PRO A 242 31.32 9.24 -17.99
N TYR A 243 30.36 8.71 -18.73
CA TYR A 243 30.56 7.74 -19.81
C TYR A 243 29.51 7.95 -20.91
N SER A 244 29.76 7.39 -22.10
CA SER A 244 28.93 7.64 -23.28
C SER A 244 27.69 6.75 -23.30
N ILE A 245 26.50 7.36 -23.33
CA ILE A 245 25.21 6.66 -23.53
C ILE A 245 24.55 7.23 -24.80
N PRO A 246 24.29 6.41 -25.82
CA PRO A 246 23.60 6.89 -27.01
C PRO A 246 22.11 7.16 -26.77
N ALA A 247 21.58 8.20 -27.43
CA ALA A 247 20.18 8.57 -27.37
C ALA A 247 19.24 7.54 -28.02
N GLY A 248 17.95 7.60 -27.67
CA GLY A 248 16.87 6.91 -28.39
C GLY A 248 16.84 5.38 -28.25
N ARG A 249 17.48 4.83 -27.22
CA ARG A 249 17.59 3.38 -26.98
C ARG A 249 16.63 2.88 -25.90
N PRO A 250 16.27 1.58 -25.90
CA PRO A 250 15.71 0.92 -24.72
C PRO A 250 16.63 1.15 -23.52
N ARG A 251 16.08 1.35 -22.33
CA ARG A 251 16.90 1.83 -21.22
C ARG A 251 16.45 1.38 -19.83
N TYR A 252 17.44 1.10 -19.00
CA TYR A 252 17.28 0.95 -17.56
C TYR A 252 17.71 2.27 -16.89
N CYS A 253 16.84 2.85 -16.08
CA CYS A 253 17.14 3.96 -15.20
C CYS A 253 17.39 3.39 -13.80
N VAL A 254 18.66 3.31 -13.42
CA VAL A 254 19.11 2.88 -12.08
C VAL A 254 19.63 4.09 -11.31
N PHE A 255 19.54 4.07 -9.99
CA PHE A 255 19.80 5.22 -9.13
C PHE A 255 20.94 4.95 -8.17
N ASP A 256 22.03 5.71 -8.30
CA ASP A 256 23.14 5.74 -7.35
C ASP A 256 22.92 6.77 -6.22
N VAL A 257 21.84 7.54 -6.32
CA VAL A 257 21.43 8.57 -5.37
C VAL A 257 20.14 8.21 -4.64
N SER A 258 19.88 8.88 -3.53
CA SER A 258 18.64 8.80 -2.77
C SER A 258 18.13 10.19 -2.44
N GLY A 259 16.82 10.36 -2.46
CA GLY A 259 16.20 11.65 -2.19
C GLY A 259 15.11 12.00 -3.19
N ALA A 260 14.79 13.29 -3.23
CA ALA A 260 13.74 13.81 -4.07
C ALA A 260 14.30 14.41 -5.36
N ILE A 261 13.71 14.00 -6.50
CA ILE A 261 13.90 14.63 -7.79
C ILE A 261 12.75 15.61 -8.00
N GLU A 262 13.07 16.90 -7.98
CA GLU A 262 12.08 17.97 -8.17
C GLU A 262 11.95 18.31 -9.65
N ILE A 263 10.88 17.83 -10.28
CA ILE A 263 10.62 17.95 -11.72
C ILE A 263 10.22 19.39 -12.06
N GLN A 264 11.10 20.11 -12.72
CA GLN A 264 10.99 21.52 -13.11
C GLN A 264 10.23 21.74 -14.41
N SER A 265 10.03 20.71 -15.24
CA SER A 265 9.25 20.78 -16.48
C SER A 265 8.79 19.39 -16.92
N ALA A 266 7.88 19.30 -17.88
CA ALA A 266 7.41 18.01 -18.37
C ALA A 266 8.57 17.11 -18.85
N ALA A 267 8.56 15.86 -18.41
CA ALA A 267 9.49 14.82 -18.82
C ALA A 267 8.73 13.74 -19.62
N TYR A 268 8.27 14.10 -20.82
CA TYR A 268 7.49 13.20 -21.66
C TYR A 268 8.31 11.99 -22.12
N ILE A 269 8.01 10.81 -21.59
CA ILE A 269 8.59 9.54 -22.00
C ILE A 269 7.97 9.17 -23.35
N ARG A 270 8.68 9.50 -24.43
CA ARG A 270 8.25 9.23 -25.82
C ARG A 270 8.92 7.99 -26.40
N THR A 271 10.17 7.76 -26.02
CA THR A 271 10.92 6.58 -26.45
C THR A 271 10.45 5.38 -25.64
N PRO A 272 9.91 4.32 -26.28
CA PRO A 272 9.39 3.14 -25.57
C PRO A 272 10.53 2.37 -24.89
N LYS A 273 10.17 1.32 -24.14
CA LYS A 273 11.10 0.42 -23.45
C LYS A 273 11.97 1.14 -22.41
N ILE A 274 11.37 1.40 -21.25
CA ILE A 274 12.05 2.02 -20.11
C ILE A 274 11.74 1.28 -18.80
N TYR A 275 12.79 0.95 -18.04
CA TYR A 275 12.64 0.40 -16.69
C TYR A 275 13.19 1.42 -15.70
N ILE A 276 12.29 2.08 -14.98
CA ILE A 276 12.63 2.98 -13.88
C ILE A 276 12.68 2.16 -12.58
N ALA A 277 13.89 1.86 -12.12
CA ALA A 277 14.15 0.86 -11.08
C ALA A 277 14.52 1.51 -9.74
N GLY A 278 13.54 2.02 -9.01
CA GLY A 278 13.74 2.71 -7.73
C GLY A 278 14.42 1.87 -6.66
N GLN A 279 14.34 0.55 -6.74
CA GLN A 279 14.98 -0.36 -5.79
C GLN A 279 16.51 -0.34 -5.84
N THR A 280 17.12 0.24 -6.88
CA THR A 280 18.57 0.43 -6.99
C THR A 280 19.09 1.59 -6.14
N SER A 281 18.20 2.51 -5.76
CA SER A 281 18.57 3.64 -4.88
C SER A 281 19.04 3.13 -3.52
N PRO A 282 20.09 3.71 -2.91
CA PRO A 282 20.55 3.35 -1.57
C PRO A 282 19.44 3.41 -0.49
N GLY A 283 18.64 4.48 -0.48
CA GLY A 283 17.59 4.76 0.50
C GLY A 283 16.29 5.34 -0.07
N GLY A 284 16.14 5.33 -1.41
CA GLY A 284 14.86 5.53 -2.10
C GLY A 284 14.81 6.81 -2.93
N ILE A 285 13.88 6.83 -3.89
CA ILE A 285 13.60 7.96 -4.77
C ILE A 285 12.15 8.40 -4.65
N GLU A 286 11.97 9.71 -4.57
CA GLU A 286 10.67 10.39 -4.67
C GLU A 286 10.71 11.42 -5.81
N PHE A 287 9.69 11.44 -6.65
CA PHE A 287 9.46 12.51 -7.61
C PHE A 287 8.51 13.54 -7.00
N ARG A 288 8.87 14.82 -7.11
CA ARG A 288 8.07 15.96 -6.63
C ARG A 288 7.89 16.99 -7.71
N LEU A 289 6.85 17.80 -7.57
CA LEU A 289 6.65 18.95 -8.44
C LEU A 289 7.66 20.06 -8.13
N GLY A 290 8.41 20.47 -9.14
CA GLY A 290 9.32 21.62 -9.07
C GLY A 290 8.60 22.97 -9.17
N ALA A 291 9.25 24.01 -8.66
CA ALA A 291 8.72 25.38 -8.67
C ALA A 291 8.47 25.92 -10.09
N ASN A 292 9.27 25.47 -11.08
CA ASN A 292 9.21 26.00 -12.45
C ASN A 292 8.21 25.27 -13.36
N TYR A 293 7.63 24.15 -12.94
CA TYR A 293 6.76 23.36 -13.81
C TYR A 293 5.39 24.05 -13.97
N ASN A 294 5.10 24.59 -15.15
CA ASN A 294 3.84 25.25 -15.47
C ASN A 294 3.45 25.09 -16.96
N PRO A 295 2.22 24.66 -17.31
CA PRO A 295 1.18 24.15 -16.42
C PRO A 295 1.59 22.84 -15.76
N VAL A 296 1.08 22.62 -14.54
CA VAL A 296 1.31 21.37 -13.81
C VAL A 296 0.45 20.30 -14.46
N ASP A 297 1.08 19.21 -14.88
CA ASP A 297 0.40 18.07 -15.49
C ASP A 297 0.83 16.81 -14.73
N SER A 298 1.99 16.20 -15.04
CA SER A 298 2.40 14.97 -14.34
C SER A 298 3.90 14.83 -14.11
N LEU A 299 4.28 13.99 -13.14
CA LEU A 299 5.70 13.72 -12.82
C LEU A 299 6.27 12.60 -13.69
N ILE A 300 5.46 11.55 -13.92
CA ILE A 300 5.77 10.45 -14.86
C ILE A 300 4.71 10.48 -15.95
N ASP A 301 5.12 10.72 -17.19
CA ASP A 301 4.21 10.92 -18.33
C ASP A 301 4.58 10.05 -19.53
N THR A 302 3.68 9.15 -19.94
CA THR A 302 3.89 8.28 -21.10
C THR A 302 2.95 8.57 -22.27
N ARG A 303 2.10 9.61 -22.20
CA ARG A 303 0.99 9.89 -23.14
C ARG A 303 1.42 10.09 -24.61
N SER A 304 2.72 10.16 -24.89
CA SER A 304 3.28 10.48 -26.21
C SER A 304 4.12 9.33 -26.80
N GLY A 305 3.72 8.07 -26.56
CA GLY A 305 4.34 6.89 -27.18
C GLY A 305 5.24 6.07 -26.28
N GLY A 306 5.30 6.37 -24.97
CA GLY A 306 6.09 5.64 -23.98
C GLY A 306 5.53 4.27 -23.63
N ASN A 307 5.38 3.38 -24.62
CA ASN A 307 4.99 1.99 -24.42
C ASN A 307 6.13 1.19 -23.76
N ASP A 308 5.78 0.05 -23.17
CA ASP A 308 6.75 -0.88 -22.60
C ASP A 308 7.55 -0.29 -21.40
N MET A 309 6.85 0.35 -20.46
CA MET A 309 7.43 0.85 -19.21
C MET A 309 7.23 -0.13 -18.05
N ILE A 310 8.34 -0.43 -17.37
CA ILE A 310 8.38 -1.05 -16.06
C ILE A 310 8.71 0.05 -15.04
N LEU A 311 7.83 0.30 -14.08
CA LEU A 311 8.04 1.27 -13.01
C LEU A 311 7.97 0.57 -11.66
N ARG A 312 9.09 0.55 -10.92
CA ARG A 312 9.16 -0.16 -9.63
C ARG A 312 9.79 0.63 -8.51
N HIS A 313 9.25 0.49 -7.31
CA HIS A 313 9.84 0.97 -6.05
C HIS A 313 10.14 2.49 -5.99
N VAL A 314 9.36 3.30 -6.71
CA VAL A 314 9.44 4.77 -6.68
C VAL A 314 8.23 5.40 -5.99
N ARG A 315 8.41 6.61 -5.48
CA ARG A 315 7.32 7.45 -4.96
C ARG A 315 7.06 8.59 -5.92
N THR A 316 5.81 8.88 -6.23
CA THR A 316 5.41 10.03 -7.06
C THR A 316 4.42 10.85 -6.25
N ARG A 317 4.85 12.04 -5.82
CA ARG A 317 4.04 12.91 -4.96
C ARG A 317 4.03 14.34 -5.50
N THR A 318 2.99 14.69 -6.26
CA THR A 318 2.89 16.01 -6.93
C THR A 318 2.87 17.15 -5.93
N GLY A 319 1.97 17.10 -4.96
CA GLY A 319 1.80 18.18 -3.98
C GLY A 319 1.13 19.43 -4.54
N PRO A 320 1.07 20.52 -3.74
CA PRO A 320 0.36 21.73 -4.12
C PRO A 320 1.11 22.52 -5.19
N HIS A 321 0.37 23.24 -6.03
CA HIS A 321 0.91 24.28 -6.90
C HIS A 321 0.28 25.65 -6.64
N PRO A 322 0.63 26.31 -5.52
CA PRO A 322 0.07 27.61 -5.16
C PRO A 322 0.35 28.66 -6.24
N GLY A 323 -0.65 29.50 -6.54
CA GLY A 323 -0.52 30.54 -7.57
C GLY A 323 -0.56 30.03 -9.01
N ARG A 324 -0.73 28.72 -9.22
CA ARG A 324 -0.93 28.10 -10.53
C ARG A 324 -2.28 27.37 -10.54
N SER A 325 -2.93 27.31 -11.69
CA SER A 325 -4.11 26.46 -11.88
C SER A 325 -3.71 25.22 -12.66
N SER A 326 -4.20 24.06 -12.26
CA SER A 326 -4.11 22.81 -13.02
C SER A 326 -5.47 22.13 -13.11
N LEU A 327 -5.65 21.38 -14.19
CA LEU A 327 -6.80 20.50 -14.40
C LEU A 327 -6.42 19.02 -14.33
N ASN A 328 -5.14 18.69 -14.13
CA ASN A 328 -4.64 17.32 -14.31
C ASN A 328 -3.42 17.03 -13.43
N GLY A 329 -3.27 17.65 -12.26
CA GLY A 329 -2.05 17.52 -11.47
C GLY A 329 -1.88 16.12 -10.88
N ASP A 330 -1.51 15.18 -11.73
CA ASP A 330 -1.54 13.73 -11.57
C ASP A 330 -0.11 13.22 -11.42
N PRO A 331 0.29 12.57 -10.32
CA PRO A 331 1.68 12.15 -10.15
C PRO A 331 2.15 11.21 -11.26
N ILE A 332 1.26 10.33 -11.74
CA ILE A 332 1.52 9.45 -12.89
C ILE A 332 0.37 9.62 -13.88
N ARG A 333 0.74 9.87 -15.14
CA ARG A 333 -0.22 10.02 -16.23
C ARG A 333 0.15 9.20 -17.47
N MET A 334 -0.80 8.42 -17.95
CA MET A 334 -0.66 7.56 -19.13
C MET A 334 -1.90 7.68 -20.01
N SER A 335 -1.73 7.74 -21.32
CA SER A 335 -2.86 7.81 -22.25
C SER A 335 -2.47 7.20 -23.59
N GLY A 336 -3.30 6.29 -24.10
CA GLY A 336 -3.08 5.63 -25.38
C GLY A 336 -1.83 4.76 -25.42
N THR A 337 -1.34 4.31 -24.25
CA THR A 337 -0.12 3.49 -24.16
C THR A 337 -0.42 2.01 -24.00
N ASN A 338 0.59 1.19 -24.25
CA ASN A 338 0.48 -0.26 -24.23
C ASN A 338 1.62 -0.91 -23.45
N ASN A 339 1.35 -2.10 -22.91
CA ASN A 339 2.32 -2.95 -22.22
C ASN A 339 2.98 -2.21 -21.05
N GLN A 340 2.23 -1.93 -19.99
CA GLN A 340 2.76 -1.20 -18.84
C GLN A 340 2.67 -2.05 -17.58
N ILE A 341 3.70 -2.00 -16.73
CA ILE A 341 3.62 -2.57 -15.38
C ILE A 341 4.16 -1.59 -14.34
N LEU A 342 3.30 -1.26 -13.39
CA LEU A 342 3.60 -0.48 -12.20
C LEU A 342 3.54 -1.45 -11.02
N ASP A 343 4.67 -1.67 -10.35
CA ASP A 343 4.77 -2.61 -9.24
C ASP A 343 5.49 -1.97 -8.05
N HIS A 344 4.92 -2.05 -6.84
CA HIS A 344 5.50 -1.42 -5.65
C HIS A 344 5.74 0.09 -5.84
N VAL A 345 4.79 0.81 -6.44
CA VAL A 345 4.85 2.28 -6.53
C VAL A 345 3.98 2.94 -5.47
N SER A 346 4.37 4.11 -5.00
CA SER A 346 3.56 4.94 -4.09
C SER A 346 3.21 6.24 -4.80
N THR A 347 2.00 6.31 -5.35
CA THR A 347 1.51 7.48 -6.08
C THR A 347 0.46 8.21 -5.27
N MET A 348 0.80 9.40 -4.81
CA MET A 348 0.02 10.13 -3.82
C MET A 348 0.07 11.64 -4.09
N PHE A 349 -0.71 12.40 -3.33
CA PHE A 349 -0.69 13.85 -3.32
C PHE A 349 -0.98 14.46 -4.70
N GLY A 350 -1.73 13.73 -5.53
CA GLY A 350 -2.34 14.29 -6.73
C GLY A 350 -3.33 15.38 -6.36
N THR A 351 -3.49 16.35 -7.24
CA THR A 351 -4.44 17.47 -7.09
C THR A 351 -5.68 17.29 -7.97
N ASP A 352 -5.58 16.44 -8.99
CA ASP A 352 -6.72 15.90 -9.75
C ASP A 352 -6.83 14.40 -9.40
N GLU A 353 -6.08 13.52 -10.08
CA GLU A 353 -5.93 12.10 -9.74
C GLU A 353 -4.60 11.74 -9.08
N SER A 354 -4.57 10.66 -8.27
CA SER A 354 -3.28 10.03 -7.89
C SER A 354 -2.74 9.12 -8.99
N LEU A 355 -3.59 8.59 -9.87
CA LEU A 355 -3.19 7.80 -11.04
C LEU A 355 -4.20 7.96 -12.18
N ASP A 356 -3.78 8.65 -13.25
CA ASP A 356 -4.49 8.69 -14.53
C ASP A 356 -3.80 7.71 -15.49
N MET A 357 -4.50 6.65 -15.90
CA MET A 357 -3.91 5.61 -16.76
C MET A 357 -4.90 5.07 -17.79
N GLY A 358 -4.87 5.69 -18.97
CA GLY A 358 -5.43 5.15 -20.22
C GLY A 358 -4.45 4.20 -20.92
N CYS A 359 -4.72 2.89 -20.87
CA CYS A 359 -3.70 1.87 -21.15
C CYS A 359 -4.28 0.53 -21.64
N THR A 360 -3.59 -0.14 -22.58
CA THR A 360 -3.91 -1.52 -22.98
C THR A 360 -2.79 -2.52 -22.67
N ASN A 361 -3.13 -3.69 -22.13
CA ASN A 361 -2.18 -4.71 -21.64
C ASN A 361 -1.35 -4.20 -20.46
N CYS A 362 -2.02 -3.79 -19.38
CA CYS A 362 -1.37 -3.06 -18.30
C CYS A 362 -1.65 -3.68 -16.94
N THR A 363 -0.71 -3.53 -16.00
CA THR A 363 -0.88 -4.02 -14.63
C THR A 363 -0.40 -2.98 -13.62
N LEU A 364 -1.24 -2.72 -12.63
CA LEU A 364 -0.83 -2.08 -11.38
C LEU A 364 -0.89 -3.15 -10.29
N GLN A 365 0.25 -3.42 -9.64
CA GLN A 365 0.31 -4.37 -8.55
C GLN A 365 1.09 -3.86 -7.34
N TRP A 366 0.74 -4.36 -6.15
CA TRP A 366 1.46 -4.11 -4.90
C TRP A 366 1.76 -2.63 -4.64
N SER A 367 0.87 -1.71 -5.02
CA SER A 367 1.13 -0.28 -5.01
C SER A 367 0.19 0.46 -4.05
N ILE A 368 0.59 1.66 -3.61
CA ILE A 368 -0.28 2.55 -2.85
C ILE A 368 -0.72 3.69 -3.76
N VAL A 369 -2.03 3.93 -3.84
CA VAL A 369 -2.65 5.00 -4.63
C VAL A 369 -3.48 5.89 -3.70
N GLY A 370 -3.11 7.17 -3.65
CA GLY A 370 -3.69 8.13 -2.72
C GLY A 370 -3.12 8.03 -1.30
N PRO A 371 -3.46 9.01 -0.44
CA PRO A 371 -4.45 10.07 -0.66
C PRO A 371 -4.02 11.17 -1.63
N ASN A 372 -5.00 11.95 -2.09
CA ASN A 372 -4.79 13.18 -2.84
C ASN A 372 -4.61 14.39 -1.92
N LEU A 373 -4.06 15.46 -2.50
CA LEU A 373 -4.20 16.81 -1.96
C LEU A 373 -5.53 17.41 -2.44
N CYS A 374 -6.54 17.24 -1.62
CA CYS A 374 -7.95 17.46 -1.95
C CYS A 374 -8.41 18.91 -2.06
N ARG A 375 -7.79 19.81 -1.30
CA ARG A 375 -8.15 21.22 -1.21
C ARG A 375 -6.92 22.08 -1.47
N ASN A 376 -7.14 23.30 -1.97
CA ASN A 376 -6.09 24.31 -2.10
C ASN A 376 -4.83 23.85 -2.85
N GLY A 377 -4.93 22.76 -3.61
CA GLY A 377 -3.83 22.19 -4.37
C GLY A 377 -3.57 22.90 -5.69
N GLY A 378 -4.43 23.84 -6.08
CA GLY A 378 -4.40 24.54 -7.38
C GLY A 378 -5.26 23.85 -8.45
N HIS A 379 -6.07 22.87 -8.10
CA HIS A 379 -7.15 22.38 -8.97
C HIS A 379 -8.27 23.43 -9.05
N THR A 380 -8.98 23.51 -10.19
CA THR A 380 -10.04 24.52 -10.39
C THR A 380 -11.31 24.26 -9.55
N SER A 381 -11.55 23.00 -9.17
CA SER A 381 -12.59 22.62 -8.21
C SER A 381 -12.13 22.84 -6.78
N SER A 382 -13.02 23.33 -5.91
CA SER A 382 -12.74 23.61 -4.49
C SER A 382 -12.50 22.36 -3.63
N LEU A 383 -12.98 21.20 -4.09
CA LEU A 383 -12.72 19.88 -3.55
C LEU A 383 -12.48 18.93 -4.73
N HIS A 384 -11.33 18.25 -4.73
CA HIS A 384 -11.02 17.22 -5.73
C HIS A 384 -10.21 16.07 -5.11
N CYS A 385 -10.91 15.03 -4.63
CA CYS A 385 -10.29 13.88 -3.97
C CYS A 385 -10.55 12.60 -4.76
N LYS A 386 -9.75 12.31 -5.79
CA LYS A 386 -10.00 11.18 -6.69
C LYS A 386 -8.74 10.34 -6.88
N SER A 387 -8.81 9.05 -6.57
CA SER A 387 -7.60 8.23 -6.58
C SER A 387 -7.23 7.77 -8.00
N PHE A 388 -8.15 7.13 -8.71
CA PHE A 388 -7.90 6.54 -10.03
C PHE A 388 -8.70 7.21 -11.14
N PHE A 389 -8.14 7.26 -12.35
CA PHE A 389 -8.90 7.50 -13.57
C PHE A 389 -8.33 6.66 -14.72
N LEU A 390 -8.94 5.50 -14.97
CA LEU A 390 -8.46 4.53 -15.95
C LEU A 390 -9.33 4.60 -17.22
N LYS A 391 -9.02 5.53 -18.13
CA LYS A 391 -9.92 5.83 -19.25
C LYS A 391 -9.19 6.27 -20.54
N PRO A 392 -9.41 5.57 -21.68
CA PRO A 392 -9.91 4.19 -21.78
C PRO A 392 -8.85 3.20 -21.30
N ALA A 393 -9.26 2.07 -20.72
CA ALA A 393 -8.33 1.00 -20.35
C ALA A 393 -8.88 -0.38 -20.73
N SER A 394 -8.03 -1.29 -21.22
CA SER A 394 -8.46 -2.65 -21.61
C SER A 394 -7.34 -3.65 -21.46
N ASN A 395 -7.64 -4.93 -21.24
CA ASN A 395 -6.67 -5.93 -20.82
C ASN A 395 -5.85 -5.34 -19.66
N ILE A 396 -6.53 -5.02 -18.57
CA ILE A 396 -5.94 -4.34 -17.43
C ILE A 396 -6.13 -5.13 -16.16
N THR A 397 -5.06 -5.25 -15.37
CA THR A 397 -5.08 -5.91 -14.07
C THR A 397 -4.73 -4.90 -12.98
N ILE A 398 -5.59 -4.78 -11.98
CA ILE A 398 -5.34 -3.99 -10.77
C ILE A 398 -5.36 -4.97 -9.61
N ALA A 399 -4.20 -5.26 -9.01
CA ALA A 399 -4.07 -6.34 -8.03
C ALA A 399 -3.25 -5.99 -6.80
N HIS A 400 -3.70 -6.39 -5.61
CA HIS A 400 -2.91 -6.24 -4.37
C HIS A 400 -2.51 -4.78 -4.02
N ASN A 401 -3.30 -3.80 -4.45
CA ASN A 401 -3.02 -2.40 -4.17
C ASN A 401 -3.76 -1.91 -2.92
N LEU A 402 -3.21 -0.88 -2.28
CA LEU A 402 -3.93 -0.06 -1.31
C LEU A 402 -4.38 1.24 -2.00
N SER A 403 -5.68 1.47 -2.07
CA SER A 403 -6.29 2.71 -2.52
C SER A 403 -7.03 3.34 -1.36
N GLN A 404 -6.87 4.64 -1.11
CA GLN A 404 -7.39 5.20 0.13
C GLN A 404 -7.69 6.70 0.12
N HIS A 405 -8.61 7.08 1.00
CA HIS A 405 -8.96 8.46 1.38
C HIS A 405 -9.35 9.34 0.18
N GLY A 406 -10.42 8.95 -0.51
CA GLY A 406 -10.97 9.70 -1.63
C GLY A 406 -12.47 10.00 -1.46
N GLU A 407 -12.94 11.04 -2.12
CA GLU A 407 -14.38 11.28 -2.25
C GLU A 407 -14.97 10.29 -3.26
N GLN A 408 -14.28 10.13 -4.40
CA GLN A 408 -14.71 9.31 -5.52
C GLN A 408 -13.53 8.54 -6.11
N ARG A 409 -13.83 7.69 -7.09
CA ARG A 409 -12.84 7.00 -7.93
C ARG A 409 -11.81 6.20 -7.15
N GLY A 410 -12.23 5.45 -6.14
CA GLY A 410 -11.32 4.50 -5.48
C GLY A 410 -10.75 3.46 -6.43
N ILE A 411 -11.55 3.09 -7.43
CA ILE A 411 -11.13 2.56 -8.72
C ILE A 411 -12.16 2.94 -9.79
N ASN A 412 -11.87 3.96 -10.60
CA ASN A 412 -12.74 4.34 -11.72
C ASN A 412 -12.12 3.86 -13.03
N ILE A 413 -12.83 3.02 -13.76
CA ILE A 413 -12.36 2.44 -15.02
C ILE A 413 -13.42 2.49 -16.11
N ALA A 414 -13.02 2.99 -17.28
CA ALA A 414 -13.80 2.92 -18.51
C ALA A 414 -13.19 1.87 -19.43
N VAL A 415 -13.77 0.67 -19.41
CA VAL A 415 -13.20 -0.51 -20.04
C VAL A 415 -13.41 -0.48 -21.55
N GLY A 416 -12.34 -0.72 -22.31
CA GLY A 416 -12.34 -0.76 -23.77
C GLY A 416 -11.23 0.09 -24.39
N THR A 417 -11.35 0.39 -25.67
CA THR A 417 -10.35 1.13 -26.45
C THR A 417 -10.97 2.36 -27.12
N ALA A 418 -10.17 3.41 -27.33
CA ALA A 418 -10.58 4.58 -28.11
C ALA A 418 -9.91 4.60 -29.49
N PRO A 419 -10.62 4.99 -30.56
CA PRO A 419 -12.06 5.30 -30.60
C PRO A 419 -12.92 4.04 -30.38
N ALA A 420 -14.09 4.22 -29.75
CA ALA A 420 -15.02 3.10 -29.51
C ALA A 420 -15.70 2.70 -30.83
N ALA A 421 -15.72 1.40 -31.15
CA ALA A 421 -16.35 0.86 -32.36
C ALA A 421 -17.29 -0.32 -32.06
N ALA A 422 -18.35 -0.50 -32.86
CA ALA A 422 -19.30 -1.61 -32.67
C ALA A 422 -18.56 -2.97 -32.57
N GLY A 423 -18.94 -3.79 -31.58
CA GLY A 423 -18.28 -5.07 -31.31
C GLY A 423 -17.00 -4.97 -30.47
N THR A 424 -16.53 -3.77 -30.12
CA THR A 424 -15.39 -3.60 -29.20
C THR A 424 -15.71 -4.23 -27.86
N VAL A 425 -14.78 -5.03 -27.35
CA VAL A 425 -14.82 -5.62 -26.01
C VAL A 425 -13.60 -5.14 -25.22
N GLY A 426 -13.71 -5.14 -23.90
CA GLY A 426 -12.56 -4.95 -23.03
C GLY A 426 -12.61 -5.81 -21.79
N GLN A 427 -11.44 -6.11 -21.25
CA GLN A 427 -11.26 -6.96 -20.07
C GLN A 427 -10.59 -6.17 -18.93
N ALA A 428 -11.11 -6.32 -17.71
CA ALA A 428 -10.51 -5.77 -16.50
C ALA A 428 -10.53 -6.78 -15.34
N ASP A 429 -9.38 -7.01 -14.72
CA ASP A 429 -9.24 -7.92 -13.58
C ASP A 429 -8.84 -7.12 -12.32
N ILE A 430 -9.76 -6.99 -11.37
CA ILE A 430 -9.63 -6.23 -10.12
C ILE A 430 -9.58 -7.22 -8.96
N ILE A 431 -8.38 -7.46 -8.43
CA ILE A 431 -8.11 -8.61 -7.57
C ILE A 431 -7.42 -8.23 -6.26
N SER A 432 -7.95 -8.68 -5.13
CA SER A 432 -7.24 -8.62 -3.84
C SER A 432 -6.75 -7.22 -3.45
N ASN A 433 -7.42 -6.16 -3.92
CA ASN A 433 -7.10 -4.79 -3.55
C ASN A 433 -7.77 -4.42 -2.23
N VAL A 434 -7.16 -3.47 -1.52
CA VAL A 434 -7.72 -2.86 -0.32
C VAL A 434 -8.12 -1.42 -0.65
N PHE A 435 -9.38 -1.10 -0.39
CA PHE A 435 -9.94 0.23 -0.52
C PHE A 435 -10.30 0.74 0.87
N TYR A 436 -9.84 1.93 1.25
CA TYR A 436 -10.12 2.48 2.58
C TYR A 436 -10.64 3.91 2.50
N ASN A 437 -11.74 4.20 3.19
CA ASN A 437 -12.28 5.56 3.35
C ASN A 437 -12.63 6.27 2.02
N PHE A 438 -13.47 5.61 1.21
CA PHE A 438 -14.14 6.26 0.08
C PHE A 438 -15.56 6.69 0.45
N VAL A 439 -15.93 7.93 0.09
CA VAL A 439 -17.19 8.55 0.54
C VAL A 439 -18.36 8.30 -0.40
N SER A 440 -18.18 8.36 -1.72
CA SER A 440 -19.29 8.22 -2.67
C SER A 440 -19.07 7.20 -3.79
N GLU A 441 -17.83 6.91 -4.16
CA GLU A 441 -17.53 5.98 -5.25
C GLU A 441 -16.25 5.19 -4.94
N THR A 442 -16.39 4.05 -4.27
CA THR A 442 -15.25 3.13 -4.03
C THR A 442 -14.78 2.50 -5.33
N GLY A 443 -15.69 2.12 -6.22
CA GLY A 443 -15.35 1.67 -7.55
C GLY A 443 -16.46 1.93 -8.57
N LEU A 444 -16.04 2.22 -9.81
CA LEU A 444 -16.90 2.44 -10.96
C LEU A 444 -16.34 1.70 -12.17
N VAL A 445 -17.22 0.97 -12.86
CA VAL A 445 -16.95 0.31 -14.14
C VAL A 445 -17.87 0.88 -15.20
N SER A 446 -17.26 1.40 -16.26
CA SER A 446 -17.95 2.02 -17.39
C SER A 446 -17.76 1.23 -18.67
N ASN A 447 -18.85 1.07 -19.44
CA ASN A 447 -18.87 0.47 -20.78
C ASN A 447 -18.71 1.50 -21.91
N GLN A 448 -18.22 2.72 -21.60
CA GLN A 448 -18.13 3.82 -22.56
C GLN A 448 -17.31 3.46 -23.82
N PHE A 449 -16.35 2.54 -23.72
CA PHE A 449 -15.41 2.21 -24.79
C PHE A 449 -15.50 0.76 -25.30
N GLY A 450 -16.48 -0.02 -24.82
CA GLY A 450 -16.64 -1.41 -25.24
C GLY A 450 -17.53 -2.21 -24.31
N SER A 451 -17.98 -3.36 -24.78
CA SER A 451 -18.64 -4.37 -23.96
C SER A 451 -17.64 -4.88 -22.90
N VAL A 452 -18.02 -4.78 -21.63
CA VAL A 452 -17.10 -4.99 -20.51
C VAL A 452 -17.14 -6.43 -20.04
N TYR A 453 -15.97 -7.01 -19.86
CA TYR A 453 -15.75 -8.23 -19.11
C TYR A 453 -14.89 -7.88 -17.90
N ALA A 454 -15.42 -8.06 -16.69
CA ALA A 454 -14.68 -7.68 -15.49
C ALA A 454 -14.75 -8.74 -14.39
N ASN A 455 -13.61 -9.02 -13.76
CA ASN A 455 -13.51 -9.88 -12.59
C ASN A 455 -13.19 -9.03 -11.36
N TYR A 456 -14.06 -9.05 -10.36
CA TYR A 456 -13.84 -8.46 -9.04
C TYR A 456 -13.69 -9.59 -8.02
N VAL A 457 -12.47 -9.88 -7.58
CA VAL A 457 -12.20 -11.07 -6.76
C VAL A 457 -11.36 -10.74 -5.53
N GLY A 458 -11.82 -11.11 -4.34
CA GLY A 458 -10.98 -11.02 -3.13
C GLY A 458 -10.71 -9.61 -2.62
N ASN A 459 -11.39 -8.58 -3.13
CA ASN A 459 -11.12 -7.19 -2.75
C ASN A 459 -11.74 -6.86 -1.38
N VAL A 460 -11.10 -5.97 -0.62
CA VAL A 460 -11.58 -5.52 0.69
C VAL A 460 -11.83 -4.02 0.65
N ALA A 461 -13.07 -3.60 0.90
CA ALA A 461 -13.45 -2.20 1.07
C ALA A 461 -13.82 -1.92 2.53
N LEU A 462 -13.02 -1.08 3.18
CA LEU A 462 -13.12 -0.70 4.58
C LEU A 462 -13.80 0.67 4.73
N ARG A 463 -14.72 0.80 5.69
CA ARG A 463 -15.33 2.11 6.01
C ARG A 463 -14.27 3.02 6.59
N GLY A 464 -14.24 4.26 6.11
CA GLY A 464 -13.58 5.33 6.84
C GLY A 464 -14.55 6.13 7.72
N PRO A 465 -14.03 7.13 8.43
CA PRO A 465 -14.81 7.94 9.36
C PRO A 465 -15.96 8.74 8.72
N ARG A 466 -15.82 9.12 7.44
CA ARG A 466 -16.84 9.85 6.68
C ARG A 466 -17.93 8.98 6.05
N TYR A 467 -17.89 7.67 6.30
CA TYR A 467 -18.86 6.77 5.68
C TYR A 467 -20.29 7.15 6.06
N ASN A 468 -21.13 7.33 5.05
CA ASN A 468 -22.57 7.46 5.19
C ASN A 468 -23.27 6.40 4.33
N ALA A 469 -24.25 5.73 4.91
CA ALA A 469 -25.00 4.66 4.26
C ALA A 469 -25.87 5.16 3.09
N SER A 470 -26.25 6.45 3.09
CA SER A 470 -26.98 7.07 1.96
C SER A 470 -26.09 7.33 0.75
N ASP A 471 -24.78 7.37 0.94
CA ASP A 471 -23.85 7.68 -0.14
C ASP A 471 -23.69 6.41 -1.00
N GLY A 472 -23.61 6.59 -2.32
CA GLY A 472 -23.57 5.52 -3.34
C GLY A 472 -22.29 4.68 -3.34
N ASN A 473 -21.81 4.27 -2.17
CA ASN A 473 -20.59 3.51 -1.93
C ASN A 473 -20.74 2.06 -2.39
N TYR A 474 -20.51 1.86 -3.69
CA TYR A 474 -20.40 0.54 -4.29
C TYR A 474 -18.93 0.25 -4.59
N LEU A 475 -18.50 -0.97 -4.29
CA LEU A 475 -17.23 -1.48 -4.81
C LEU A 475 -17.33 -1.67 -6.33
N ILE A 476 -18.51 -2.03 -6.83
CA ILE A 476 -18.81 -2.19 -8.26
C ILE A 476 -19.99 -1.28 -8.64
N GLY A 477 -19.71 0.00 -8.90
CA GLY A 477 -20.68 0.93 -9.48
C GLY A 477 -20.76 0.77 -11.00
N LEU A 478 -21.94 0.47 -11.55
CA LEU A 478 -22.13 0.33 -12.99
C LEU A 478 -22.52 1.66 -13.62
N TYR A 479 -21.81 2.05 -14.67
CA TYR A 479 -22.06 3.29 -15.41
C TYR A 479 -22.18 3.03 -16.91
N THR A 480 -23.34 3.37 -17.49
CA THR A 480 -23.52 3.44 -18.94
C THR A 480 -23.77 4.88 -19.35
N PRO A 481 -23.01 5.44 -20.32
CA PRO A 481 -23.37 6.73 -20.88
C PRO A 481 -24.67 6.55 -21.69
N GLY A 482 -25.66 7.43 -21.47
CA GLY A 482 -26.99 7.32 -22.06
C GLY A 482 -27.09 7.56 -23.58
N GLY A 483 -26.04 7.31 -24.38
CA GLY A 483 -25.97 7.66 -25.79
C GLY A 483 -25.28 6.63 -26.71
N ALA A 484 -26.04 6.21 -27.72
CA ALA A 484 -25.69 5.67 -29.06
C ALA A 484 -24.94 4.33 -29.25
N LEU A 485 -24.13 3.80 -28.33
CA LEU A 485 -23.35 2.56 -28.57
C LEU A 485 -23.91 1.34 -27.81
N ASN A 486 -24.03 0.20 -28.51
CA ASN A 486 -24.62 -1.05 -28.02
C ASN A 486 -23.61 -1.90 -27.21
N TYR A 487 -23.11 -1.37 -26.10
CA TYR A 487 -22.25 -2.15 -25.19
C TYR A 487 -23.02 -2.59 -23.94
N GLY A 488 -22.59 -3.69 -23.33
CA GLY A 488 -23.12 -4.18 -22.07
C GLY A 488 -22.02 -4.53 -21.07
N PHE A 489 -22.39 -5.25 -20.03
CA PHE A 489 -21.49 -5.76 -19.00
C PHE A 489 -21.58 -7.28 -18.84
N ASN A 490 -20.45 -7.89 -18.53
CA ASN A 490 -20.32 -9.25 -18.05
C ASN A 490 -19.37 -9.19 -16.85
N ILE A 491 -19.91 -9.21 -15.63
CA ILE A 491 -19.10 -9.01 -14.41
C ILE A 491 -19.19 -10.23 -13.53
N TYR A 492 -18.05 -10.76 -13.15
CA TYR A 492 -17.93 -11.80 -12.15
C TYR A 492 -17.42 -11.18 -10.85
N ALA A 493 -18.15 -11.42 -9.76
CA ALA A 493 -17.76 -10.96 -8.44
C ALA A 493 -17.71 -12.16 -7.48
N LYS A 494 -16.58 -12.34 -6.77
CA LYS A 494 -16.40 -13.41 -5.80
C LYS A 494 -15.54 -12.94 -4.61
N ASP A 495 -15.90 -13.36 -3.41
CA ASP A 495 -15.12 -13.16 -2.18
C ASP A 495 -14.71 -11.68 -1.94
N ASN A 496 -15.56 -10.72 -2.29
CA ASN A 496 -15.27 -9.31 -1.98
C ASN A 496 -15.87 -8.94 -0.64
N VAL A 497 -15.12 -8.24 0.19
CA VAL A 497 -15.59 -7.71 1.47
C VAL A 497 -15.93 -6.24 1.30
N THR A 498 -17.14 -5.85 1.70
CA THR A 498 -17.58 -4.45 1.64
C THR A 498 -18.37 -4.09 2.89
N PRO A 499 -18.58 -2.81 3.18
CA PRO A 499 -18.96 -2.47 4.52
C PRO A 499 -20.48 -2.41 4.81
N ARG A 500 -21.40 -2.88 3.95
CA ARG A 500 -22.85 -2.60 4.07
C ARG A 500 -23.60 -3.34 5.20
N THR A 501 -24.66 -2.70 5.69
CA THR A 501 -25.68 -3.27 6.59
C THR A 501 -26.99 -3.60 5.86
N ARG A 502 -27.78 -4.52 6.44
CA ARG A 502 -29.10 -5.01 5.97
C ARG A 502 -30.06 -3.87 5.62
N VAL A 503 -30.68 -3.92 4.44
CA VAL A 503 -32.06 -3.44 4.24
C VAL A 503 -32.99 -4.65 4.36
N ALA A 504 -34.12 -4.52 5.06
CA ALA A 504 -35.10 -5.59 5.20
C ALA A 504 -35.60 -6.08 3.81
N GLY A 505 -35.50 -7.39 3.53
CA GLY A 505 -36.16 -8.00 2.36
C GLY A 505 -35.39 -9.03 1.50
N GLN A 506 -34.14 -9.43 1.78
CA GLN A 506 -33.43 -10.46 1.00
C GLN A 506 -32.69 -11.51 1.89
N PHE A 507 -32.94 -12.80 1.57
CA PHE A 507 -32.67 -14.12 2.24
C PHE A 507 -31.20 -14.42 2.65
N GLY A 508 -30.77 -15.33 3.55
CA GLY A 508 -31.37 -16.37 4.43
C GLY A 508 -30.35 -17.45 4.89
N GLN A 509 -29.75 -17.30 6.10
CA GLN A 509 -29.20 -18.24 7.12
C GLN A 509 -28.29 -19.44 6.70
N SER A 510 -27.08 -19.69 7.22
CA SER A 510 -26.52 -19.59 8.59
C SER A 510 -25.00 -19.90 8.51
N VAL A 511 -23.99 -19.12 8.92
CA VAL A 511 -23.80 -17.83 9.62
C VAL A 511 -23.90 -16.68 8.61
N SER A 512 -24.88 -15.78 8.75
CA SER A 512 -25.16 -14.77 7.72
C SER A 512 -24.28 -13.53 7.88
N ASP A 513 -23.13 -13.49 7.21
CA ASP A 513 -22.44 -12.24 6.87
C ASP A 513 -22.70 -11.91 5.37
N PRO A 514 -23.26 -10.74 5.01
CA PRO A 514 -24.12 -10.56 3.81
C PRO A 514 -23.40 -10.19 2.49
N PHE A 515 -22.12 -10.50 2.30
CA PHE A 515 -21.26 -9.77 1.34
C PHE A 515 -20.97 -10.42 -0.02
N VAL A 516 -21.89 -11.20 -0.58
CA VAL A 516 -21.62 -11.92 -1.85
C VAL A 516 -21.75 -11.02 -3.10
N GLN A 517 -22.40 -9.84 -3.06
CA GLN A 517 -22.61 -9.00 -4.26
C GLN A 517 -22.63 -7.49 -3.97
N ALA A 518 -21.46 -6.85 -3.90
CA ALA A 518 -21.31 -5.42 -3.62
C ALA A 518 -21.42 -4.50 -4.86
N ALA A 519 -22.36 -4.83 -5.75
CA ALA A 519 -22.63 -4.03 -6.94
C ALA A 519 -23.82 -3.10 -6.74
N GLY A 520 -23.81 -1.99 -7.48
CA GLY A 520 -24.95 -1.08 -7.54
C GLY A 520 -24.83 -0.05 -8.64
N PHE A 521 -25.69 0.94 -8.57
CA PHE A 521 -25.86 1.94 -9.62
C PHE A 521 -25.41 3.31 -9.12
N MET A 522 -24.72 4.06 -9.99
CA MET A 522 -24.40 5.47 -9.72
C MET A 522 -25.69 6.31 -9.71
N ALA A 523 -25.71 7.42 -8.97
CA ALA A 523 -26.91 8.19 -8.63
C ALA A 523 -27.78 8.68 -9.81
N HIS A 524 -27.27 8.60 -11.05
CA HIS A 524 -27.95 9.03 -12.28
C HIS A 524 -28.04 7.92 -13.34
N VAL A 525 -27.81 6.67 -12.96
CA VAL A 525 -27.92 5.52 -13.86
C VAL A 525 -29.27 4.86 -13.68
N VAL A 526 -29.99 4.69 -14.79
CA VAL A 526 -31.25 3.96 -14.82
C VAL A 526 -30.95 2.46 -14.87
N ALA A 527 -31.30 1.72 -13.83
CA ALA A 527 -30.96 0.29 -13.71
C ALA A 527 -31.37 -0.56 -14.93
N SER A 528 -32.50 -0.25 -15.57
CA SER A 528 -33.01 -0.98 -16.74
C SER A 528 -32.22 -0.73 -18.03
N THR A 529 -31.33 0.26 -18.08
CA THR A 529 -30.49 0.52 -19.26
C THR A 529 -29.16 -0.23 -19.21
N ILE A 530 -28.83 -0.84 -18.07
CA ILE A 530 -27.65 -1.68 -17.91
C ILE A 530 -27.97 -3.09 -18.41
N CYS A 531 -27.39 -3.48 -19.53
CA CYS A 531 -27.57 -4.80 -20.14
C CYS A 531 -26.33 -5.68 -20.02
N GLY A 532 -26.54 -6.98 -20.10
CA GLY A 532 -25.52 -8.02 -20.17
C GLY A 532 -24.77 -8.03 -21.50
N VAL A 533 -23.80 -8.94 -21.63
CA VAL A 533 -23.08 -9.22 -22.88
C VAL A 533 -23.00 -10.72 -23.10
N THR A 534 -23.22 -11.16 -24.33
CA THR A 534 -23.07 -12.55 -24.75
C THR A 534 -21.59 -12.95 -24.86
N PRO A 535 -21.23 -14.25 -24.87
CA PRO A 535 -19.83 -14.68 -25.03
C PRO A 535 -19.11 -14.16 -26.29
N VAL A 536 -19.84 -13.67 -27.30
CA VAL A 536 -19.29 -13.08 -28.53
C VAL A 536 -19.23 -11.55 -28.51
N GLY A 537 -19.50 -10.91 -27.37
CA GLY A 537 -19.37 -9.45 -27.20
C GLY A 537 -20.61 -8.63 -27.53
N ALA A 538 -21.72 -9.25 -27.92
CA ALA A 538 -22.96 -8.56 -28.26
C ALA A 538 -23.77 -8.20 -27.00
N LYS A 539 -24.40 -7.02 -26.97
CA LYS A 539 -25.29 -6.59 -25.89
C LYS A 539 -26.48 -7.54 -25.75
N ASP A 540 -26.75 -7.99 -24.55
CA ASP A 540 -27.86 -8.87 -24.19
C ASP A 540 -28.69 -8.24 -23.06
N CYS A 541 -29.82 -7.64 -23.41
CA CYS A 541 -30.73 -7.01 -22.45
C CYS A 541 -31.72 -7.98 -21.81
N ALA A 542 -31.68 -9.29 -22.13
CA ALA A 542 -32.43 -10.29 -21.36
C ALA A 542 -31.85 -10.43 -19.95
N ARG A 543 -30.56 -10.11 -19.79
CA ARG A 543 -29.88 -9.94 -18.51
C ARG A 543 -29.66 -8.44 -18.27
N ALA A 544 -30.29 -7.86 -17.26
CA ALA A 544 -30.19 -6.41 -17.01
C ALA A 544 -30.06 -6.05 -15.52
N GLY A 545 -29.70 -4.80 -15.25
CA GLY A 545 -29.53 -4.27 -13.89
C GLY A 545 -28.48 -5.06 -13.10
N LEU A 546 -28.77 -5.40 -11.84
CA LEU A 546 -27.85 -6.17 -10.98
C LEU A 546 -27.64 -7.61 -11.48
N GLY A 547 -28.53 -8.12 -12.34
CA GLY A 547 -28.39 -9.45 -12.93
C GLY A 547 -27.06 -9.63 -13.68
N VAL A 548 -26.47 -8.55 -14.21
CA VAL A 548 -25.18 -8.57 -14.96
C VAL A 548 -23.97 -8.96 -14.13
N VAL A 549 -24.06 -8.94 -12.79
CA VAL A 549 -22.96 -9.23 -11.87
C VAL A 549 -23.01 -10.66 -11.30
N GLN A 550 -24.13 -11.37 -11.47
CA GLN A 550 -24.38 -12.70 -10.89
C GLN A 550 -23.80 -13.86 -11.72
N ASN A 551 -22.61 -13.69 -12.31
CA ASN A 551 -22.01 -14.76 -13.10
C ASN A 551 -21.56 -15.95 -12.24
N LEU A 552 -21.71 -17.17 -12.76
CA LEU A 552 -21.27 -18.40 -12.10
C LEU A 552 -19.78 -18.69 -12.29
N GLY A 553 -19.15 -18.08 -13.28
CA GLY A 553 -17.72 -18.22 -13.58
C GLY A 553 -17.10 -16.90 -14.00
N TYR A 554 -15.76 -16.90 -14.07
CA TYR A 554 -14.99 -15.71 -14.46
C TYR A 554 -15.49 -15.10 -15.76
N ALA A 555 -15.57 -13.77 -15.80
CA ALA A 555 -15.88 -13.02 -16.99
C ALA A 555 -14.61 -12.95 -17.86
N ILE A 556 -14.66 -13.57 -19.03
CA ILE A 556 -13.53 -13.64 -19.97
C ILE A 556 -14.02 -13.12 -21.32
N ALA A 557 -13.38 -12.07 -21.82
CA ALA A 557 -13.67 -11.53 -23.14
C ALA A 557 -13.38 -12.57 -24.26
N PRO A 558 -14.13 -12.54 -25.38
CA PRO A 558 -13.97 -13.50 -26.47
C PRO A 558 -12.51 -13.61 -26.95
N GLY A 559 -12.02 -14.84 -27.09
CA GLY A 559 -10.66 -15.12 -27.54
C GLY A 559 -9.56 -14.84 -26.50
N LYS A 560 -9.92 -14.61 -25.23
CA LYS A 560 -8.97 -14.43 -24.12
C LYS A 560 -8.91 -15.64 -23.20
N ALA A 561 -7.85 -15.69 -22.40
CA ALA A 561 -7.69 -16.58 -21.26
C ALA A 561 -7.60 -15.74 -19.97
N LEU A 562 -7.69 -16.39 -18.81
CA LEU A 562 -7.47 -15.72 -17.53
C LEU A 562 -6.07 -15.11 -17.46
N SER A 563 -5.98 -13.85 -17.04
CA SER A 563 -4.71 -13.13 -16.94
C SER A 563 -3.95 -13.41 -15.63
N PHE A 564 -4.68 -13.89 -14.62
CA PHE A 564 -4.21 -14.24 -13.29
C PHE A 564 -4.40 -15.73 -13.00
N ASP A 565 -3.63 -16.25 -12.05
CA ASP A 565 -3.71 -17.64 -11.60
C ASP A 565 -4.72 -17.75 -10.43
N PRO A 566 -5.88 -18.42 -10.62
CA PRO A 566 -6.85 -18.61 -9.56
C PRO A 566 -6.30 -19.33 -8.33
N ALA A 567 -5.26 -20.17 -8.48
CA ALA A 567 -4.65 -20.89 -7.36
C ALA A 567 -3.83 -19.96 -6.44
N ARG A 568 -3.48 -18.75 -6.90
CA ARG A 568 -2.77 -17.73 -6.10
C ARG A 568 -3.71 -16.78 -5.38
N LEU A 569 -5.02 -16.92 -5.57
CA LEU A 569 -5.99 -16.16 -4.79
C LEU A 569 -5.99 -16.67 -3.35
N VAL A 570 -5.90 -15.73 -2.41
CA VAL A 570 -6.01 -15.98 -0.98
C VAL A 570 -7.32 -15.41 -0.46
N ALA A 571 -7.72 -15.81 0.76
CA ALA A 571 -8.87 -15.23 1.43
C ALA A 571 -8.72 -13.69 1.56
N PRO A 572 -9.82 -12.91 1.54
CA PRO A 572 -9.74 -11.45 1.57
C PRO A 572 -9.01 -10.88 2.80
N GLU A 573 -9.16 -11.50 3.97
CA GLU A 573 -8.41 -11.19 5.19
C GLU A 573 -6.90 -11.32 4.97
N GLN A 574 -6.50 -12.36 4.25
CA GLN A 574 -5.10 -12.66 3.97
C GLN A 574 -4.55 -11.74 2.88
N ALA A 575 -5.36 -11.41 1.86
CA ALA A 575 -5.05 -10.38 0.89
C ALA A 575 -4.83 -9.02 1.59
N LEU A 576 -5.70 -8.64 2.52
CA LEU A 576 -5.54 -7.42 3.33
C LEU A 576 -4.22 -7.41 4.11
N ARG A 577 -3.85 -8.52 4.78
CA ARG A 577 -2.54 -8.62 5.46
C ARG A 577 -1.39 -8.42 4.48
N ALA A 578 -1.45 -9.05 3.32
CA ALA A 578 -0.40 -8.96 2.32
C ALA A 578 -0.26 -7.52 1.79
N VAL A 579 -1.37 -6.88 1.40
CA VAL A 579 -1.34 -5.48 0.94
C VAL A 579 -0.75 -4.57 2.01
N LEU A 580 -1.16 -4.72 3.27
CA LEU A 580 -0.63 -3.90 4.37
C LEU A 580 0.83 -4.20 4.72
N ALA A 581 1.36 -5.36 4.36
CA ALA A 581 2.76 -5.68 4.56
C ALA A 581 3.65 -5.11 3.44
N TYR A 582 3.15 -5.14 2.20
CA TYR A 582 4.02 -5.12 1.04
C TYR A 582 3.71 -4.04 0.02
N ALA A 583 2.50 -3.45 0.01
CA ALA A 583 2.15 -2.48 -1.01
C ALA A 583 2.97 -1.16 -0.88
N GLY A 584 3.29 -0.55 -2.02
CA GLY A 584 4.03 0.71 -2.11
C GLY A 584 5.53 0.53 -2.32
N ALA A 585 6.24 1.64 -2.41
CA ALA A 585 7.69 1.66 -2.59
C ALA A 585 8.40 1.26 -1.29
N ASP A 586 8.63 -0.03 -1.10
CA ASP A 586 9.12 -0.59 0.15
C ASP A 586 10.56 -1.15 0.09
N ARG A 587 11.18 -1.22 -1.10
CA ARG A 587 12.54 -1.72 -1.31
C ARG A 587 13.49 -0.70 -1.92
N CYS A 588 14.73 -0.79 -1.45
CA CYS A 588 15.90 -0.05 -1.87
C CYS A 588 17.11 -1.00 -1.81
N ARG A 589 18.25 -0.57 -2.36
CA ARG A 589 19.42 -1.43 -2.53
C ARG A 589 19.90 -2.04 -1.22
N ASP A 590 19.84 -1.23 -0.16
CA ASP A 590 20.35 -1.59 1.15
C ASP A 590 19.27 -2.17 2.09
N GLY A 591 18.08 -2.50 1.55
CA GLY A 591 17.02 -3.23 2.26
C GLY A 591 15.63 -2.62 2.14
N THR A 592 14.84 -2.68 3.21
CA THR A 592 13.51 -2.06 3.25
C THR A 592 13.64 -0.54 3.40
N CYS A 593 12.87 0.22 2.64
CA CYS A 593 12.91 1.68 2.68
C CYS A 593 11.52 2.33 2.62
N ARG A 594 10.50 1.68 3.18
CA ARG A 594 9.17 2.29 3.34
C ARG A 594 9.32 3.61 4.12
N ASP A 595 8.87 4.71 3.53
CA ASP A 595 9.02 6.03 4.12
C ASP A 595 7.91 6.35 5.14
N ASN A 596 8.05 7.49 5.83
CA ASN A 596 7.10 7.98 6.85
C ASN A 596 5.66 8.11 6.34
N VAL A 597 5.46 8.51 5.09
CA VAL A 597 4.13 8.73 4.50
C VAL A 597 3.47 7.40 4.20
N ASP A 598 4.17 6.50 3.52
CA ASP A 598 3.66 5.15 3.24
C ASP A 598 3.36 4.40 4.54
N ALA A 599 4.27 4.46 5.51
CA ALA A 599 4.07 3.86 6.82
C ALA A 599 2.84 4.45 7.55
N ARG A 600 2.66 5.77 7.49
CA ARG A 600 1.50 6.44 8.10
C ARG A 600 0.18 5.89 7.58
N TYR A 601 0.06 5.73 6.27
CA TYR A 601 -1.22 5.29 5.69
C TYR A 601 -1.46 3.79 5.77
N ILE A 602 -0.40 2.98 5.72
CA ILE A 602 -0.50 1.55 6.06
C ILE A 602 -0.99 1.38 7.50
N ASP A 603 -0.39 2.12 8.45
CA ASP A 603 -0.80 2.08 9.86
C ASP A 603 -2.21 2.65 10.08
N ASP A 604 -2.62 3.66 9.29
CA ASP A 604 -3.97 4.19 9.37
C ASP A 604 -5.00 3.14 9.03
N VAL A 605 -4.77 2.34 7.98
CA VAL A 605 -5.66 1.21 7.68
C VAL A 605 -5.60 0.16 8.78
N ARG A 606 -4.41 -0.21 9.27
CA ARG A 606 -4.25 -1.23 10.33
C ARG A 606 -5.02 -0.90 11.62
N THR A 607 -5.03 0.37 11.98
CA THR A 607 -5.62 0.86 13.23
C THR A 607 -7.03 1.42 13.04
N CYS A 608 -7.42 1.69 11.79
CA CYS A 608 -8.56 2.51 11.42
C CYS A 608 -8.61 3.93 12.03
N ASP A 609 -7.59 4.35 12.78
CA ASP A 609 -7.69 5.47 13.72
C ASP A 609 -6.38 6.27 13.93
N LYS A 610 -5.36 6.13 13.06
CA LYS A 610 -4.11 6.92 13.19
C LYS A 610 -4.12 8.26 12.43
N SER A 611 -4.81 8.36 11.29
CA SER A 611 -5.07 9.62 10.58
C SER A 611 -6.55 10.10 10.54
N PRO A 612 -7.48 9.65 11.40
CA PRO A 612 -8.91 9.84 11.21
C PRO A 612 -9.33 11.29 11.44
N TYR A 613 -8.67 12.08 12.29
CA TYR A 613 -9.22 13.40 12.64
C TYR A 613 -9.30 14.36 11.44
N LEU A 614 -8.28 14.34 10.56
CA LEU A 614 -8.33 15.18 9.36
C LEU A 614 -9.47 14.71 8.46
N PHE A 615 -9.54 13.42 8.17
CA PHE A 615 -10.56 12.86 7.29
C PHE A 615 -11.94 12.68 7.94
N GLU A 616 -12.11 12.95 9.23
CA GLU A 616 -13.40 12.94 9.93
C GLU A 616 -14.19 14.22 9.62
N ALA A 617 -13.52 15.37 9.68
CA ALA A 617 -14.16 16.68 9.60
C ALA A 617 -13.68 17.54 8.41
N ASP A 618 -12.50 17.26 7.85
CA ASP A 618 -11.98 17.99 6.67
C ASP A 618 -11.31 17.07 5.62
N TRP A 619 -10.67 17.69 4.63
CA TRP A 619 -9.88 17.08 3.58
C TRP A 619 -8.50 17.77 3.52
N PRO A 620 -7.43 17.05 3.15
CA PRO A 620 -6.08 17.59 3.17
C PRO A 620 -5.94 18.78 2.23
N GLY A 621 -5.41 19.88 2.78
CA GLY A 621 -5.14 21.12 2.07
C GLY A 621 -3.66 21.48 1.99
N SER A 622 -2.80 20.73 2.69
CA SER A 622 -1.36 20.93 2.71
C SER A 622 -0.59 19.60 2.75
N ILE A 623 0.70 19.66 2.42
CA ILE A 623 1.61 18.52 2.58
C ILE A 623 1.75 18.09 4.05
N ALA A 624 1.67 19.03 4.99
CA ALA A 624 1.74 18.73 6.41
C ALA A 624 0.57 17.86 6.88
N ASP A 625 -0.65 18.16 6.41
CA ASP A 625 -1.86 17.36 6.69
C ASP A 625 -1.66 15.90 6.27
N LEU A 626 -0.97 15.72 5.14
CA LEU A 626 -0.70 14.45 4.49
C LEU A 626 0.48 13.67 5.09
N GLY A 627 1.20 14.25 6.05
CA GLY A 627 2.33 13.59 6.74
C GLY A 627 3.72 14.06 6.33
N GLY A 628 3.80 15.16 5.57
CA GLY A 628 5.05 15.65 5.04
C GLY A 628 5.43 14.96 3.72
N TRP A 629 6.59 15.32 3.21
CA TRP A 629 7.25 14.57 2.14
C TRP A 629 7.93 13.30 2.67
N ALA A 630 8.38 12.41 1.77
CA ALA A 630 9.17 11.27 2.21
C ALA A 630 10.48 11.70 2.88
N GLN A 631 10.74 11.06 4.02
CA GLN A 631 12.01 11.07 4.73
C GLN A 631 12.83 9.90 4.20
N LEU A 632 13.69 10.18 3.22
CA LEU A 632 14.56 9.21 2.57
C LEU A 632 15.95 9.29 3.16
N SER A 633 16.55 8.13 3.44
CA SER A 633 17.91 8.08 3.98
C SER A 633 18.90 8.28 2.84
N PRO A 634 19.86 9.22 2.94
CA PRO A 634 20.97 9.26 2.01
C PRO A 634 21.78 7.98 2.11
N GLY A 635 22.33 7.52 0.99
CA GLY A 635 23.32 6.45 0.99
C GLY A 635 24.35 6.68 -0.10
N ALA A 636 25.51 6.06 0.06
CA ALA A 636 26.60 6.15 -0.91
C ALA A 636 26.30 5.27 -2.13
N SER A 637 26.77 5.69 -3.31
CA SER A 637 26.84 4.80 -4.46
C SER A 637 27.81 3.65 -4.16
N LYS A 638 27.63 2.52 -4.85
CA LYS A 638 28.58 1.42 -4.82
C LYS A 638 29.55 1.56 -6.00
N ALA A 639 30.74 0.96 -5.86
CA ALA A 639 31.64 0.84 -6.98
C ALA A 639 31.03 -0.10 -8.04
N ASP A 640 31.13 0.33 -9.28
CA ASP A 640 30.75 -0.38 -10.50
C ASP A 640 31.73 0.13 -11.56
N THR A 641 32.69 -0.72 -11.88
CA THR A 641 33.92 -0.36 -12.59
C THR A 641 33.71 -0.21 -14.09
N ASP A 642 32.79 -0.95 -14.70
CA ASP A 642 32.47 -0.86 -16.13
C ASP A 642 31.23 -0.01 -16.45
N ASN A 643 30.53 0.47 -15.41
CA ASN A 643 29.37 1.34 -15.48
C ASN A 643 28.15 0.72 -16.16
N ASP A 644 27.95 -0.57 -15.97
CA ASP A 644 26.81 -1.28 -16.52
C ASP A 644 25.57 -1.29 -15.61
N GLY A 645 25.69 -0.70 -14.42
CA GLY A 645 24.59 -0.54 -13.45
C GLY A 645 24.52 -1.63 -12.39
N MET A 646 25.39 -2.64 -12.47
CA MET A 646 25.55 -3.67 -11.46
C MET A 646 26.78 -3.35 -10.60
N PRO A 647 26.67 -3.38 -9.26
CA PRO A 647 27.82 -3.19 -8.39
C PRO A 647 28.84 -4.32 -8.49
N ASP A 648 30.13 -3.95 -8.48
CA ASP A 648 31.28 -4.86 -8.43
C ASP A 648 31.12 -5.99 -7.40
N ASP A 649 30.59 -5.62 -6.22
CA ASP A 649 30.45 -6.54 -5.07
C ASP A 649 29.29 -7.52 -5.25
N TRP A 650 28.31 -7.20 -6.08
CA TRP A 650 27.25 -8.10 -6.49
C TRP A 650 27.76 -9.02 -7.59
N GLU A 651 28.38 -8.48 -8.64
CA GLU A 651 28.86 -9.26 -9.77
C GLU A 651 29.89 -10.32 -9.37
N LYS A 652 30.85 -10.00 -8.49
CA LYS A 652 31.85 -10.97 -7.99
C LYS A 652 31.26 -12.20 -7.29
N ARG A 653 29.97 -12.21 -6.98
CA ARG A 653 29.26 -13.35 -6.36
C ARG A 653 28.75 -14.35 -7.40
N PHE A 654 28.73 -13.98 -8.67
CA PHE A 654 28.20 -14.77 -9.76
C PHE A 654 29.27 -15.02 -10.80
N THR A 655 29.13 -16.12 -11.51
CA THR A 655 30.09 -16.69 -12.46
C THR A 655 29.81 -16.23 -13.89
N ASN A 656 28.60 -15.74 -14.16
CA ASN A 656 28.13 -15.27 -15.46
C ASN A 656 28.22 -13.75 -15.67
N THR A 657 28.65 -13.02 -14.64
CA THR A 657 28.88 -11.56 -14.66
C THR A 657 30.37 -11.26 -14.54
N ASN A 658 30.80 -10.07 -14.92
CA ASN A 658 32.20 -9.66 -14.79
C ASN A 658 32.32 -8.15 -14.54
N PRO A 659 32.82 -7.73 -13.37
CA PRO A 659 32.84 -6.33 -12.95
C PRO A 659 33.78 -5.42 -13.75
N ASN A 660 34.39 -5.90 -14.82
CA ASN A 660 35.25 -5.09 -15.70
C ASN A 660 34.79 -5.13 -17.16
N VAL A 661 33.63 -5.73 -17.44
CA VAL A 661 33.09 -5.92 -18.78
C VAL A 661 31.62 -5.57 -18.71
N TRP A 662 31.24 -4.54 -19.47
CA TRP A 662 29.84 -4.17 -19.65
C TRP A 662 29.04 -5.35 -20.20
N ASP A 663 28.38 -6.09 -19.32
CA ASP A 663 27.66 -7.32 -19.63
C ASP A 663 26.24 -7.34 -19.07
N ALA A 664 25.74 -6.18 -18.64
CA ALA A 664 24.34 -5.93 -18.28
C ALA A 664 23.27 -6.55 -19.20
N ASN A 665 23.52 -6.65 -20.51
CA ASN A 665 22.57 -7.23 -21.48
C ASN A 665 22.81 -8.73 -21.76
N ASP A 666 23.88 -9.32 -21.23
CA ASP A 666 24.20 -10.74 -21.41
C ASP A 666 23.24 -11.60 -20.59
N ASP A 667 22.98 -12.80 -21.10
CA ASP A 667 22.15 -13.84 -20.52
C ASP A 667 22.89 -15.17 -20.79
N LYS A 668 23.99 -15.39 -20.03
CA LYS A 668 24.93 -16.49 -20.33
C LYS A 668 24.38 -17.85 -19.88
N ASP A 669 23.50 -17.87 -18.89
CA ASP A 669 22.80 -19.08 -18.45
C ASP A 669 21.54 -19.39 -19.26
N GLY A 670 21.05 -18.42 -20.04
CA GLY A 670 20.00 -18.63 -21.04
C GLY A 670 18.61 -18.75 -20.44
N ASP A 671 18.38 -18.13 -19.28
CA ASP A 671 17.11 -18.21 -18.55
C ASP A 671 16.08 -17.17 -19.04
N GLY A 672 16.50 -16.23 -19.90
CA GLY A 672 15.70 -15.18 -20.51
C GLY A 672 15.74 -13.84 -19.79
N TYR A 673 16.41 -13.72 -18.64
CA TYR A 673 16.69 -12.48 -17.92
C TYR A 673 18.15 -12.06 -18.14
N PRO A 674 18.40 -10.85 -18.68
CA PRO A 674 19.77 -10.36 -18.74
C PRO A 674 20.30 -10.04 -17.33
N ASN A 675 21.62 -10.06 -17.16
CA ASN A 675 22.31 -9.83 -15.88
C ASN A 675 21.75 -8.63 -15.10
N ILE A 676 21.45 -7.51 -15.78
CA ILE A 676 20.87 -6.33 -15.14
C ILE A 676 19.49 -6.62 -14.52
N GLU A 677 18.64 -7.38 -15.19
CA GLU A 677 17.32 -7.73 -14.65
C GLU A 677 17.44 -8.72 -13.50
N GLU A 678 18.40 -9.64 -13.51
CA GLU A 678 18.70 -10.49 -12.35
C GLU A 678 19.06 -9.64 -11.13
N TYR A 679 19.95 -8.66 -11.29
CA TYR A 679 20.30 -7.71 -10.24
C TYR A 679 19.06 -6.96 -9.73
N LEU A 680 18.22 -6.45 -10.64
CA LEU A 680 16.99 -5.73 -10.28
C LEU A 680 15.96 -6.60 -9.55
N ASN A 681 15.82 -7.86 -9.94
CA ASN A 681 14.93 -8.85 -9.32
C ASN A 681 15.44 -9.25 -7.93
N ALA A 682 16.75 -9.41 -7.76
CA ALA A 682 17.39 -9.71 -6.48
C ALA A 682 17.16 -8.57 -5.46
N LEU A 683 17.30 -7.30 -5.89
CA LEU A 683 17.03 -6.15 -5.03
C LEU A 683 15.54 -6.02 -4.65
N ALA A 684 14.64 -6.36 -5.57
CA ALA A 684 13.20 -6.40 -5.29
C ALA A 684 12.79 -7.59 -4.40
N GLN A 685 13.71 -8.55 -4.18
CA GLN A 685 13.48 -9.82 -3.51
C GLN A 685 12.37 -10.65 -4.19
N ASP A 686 12.32 -10.63 -5.52
CA ASP A 686 11.28 -11.32 -6.26
C ASP A 686 11.34 -12.84 -6.06
N ASP A 687 12.52 -13.41 -5.82
CA ASP A 687 12.75 -14.80 -5.44
C ASP A 687 12.04 -15.16 -4.12
N ALA A 688 12.24 -14.36 -3.07
CA ALA A 688 11.64 -14.57 -1.77
C ALA A 688 10.13 -14.27 -1.77
N ARG A 689 9.71 -13.29 -2.57
CA ARG A 689 8.31 -12.85 -2.69
C ARG A 689 7.46 -13.72 -3.62
N TYR A 690 8.08 -14.57 -4.44
CA TYR A 690 7.34 -15.46 -5.33
C TYR A 690 6.57 -16.55 -4.58
N SER A 691 7.16 -17.08 -3.50
CA SER A 691 6.70 -18.31 -2.84
C SER A 691 5.67 -18.07 -1.74
N GLY A 692 4.39 -17.99 -2.11
CA GLY A 692 3.28 -17.96 -1.15
C GLY A 692 3.23 -16.68 -0.30
N PHE A 693 3.88 -15.62 -0.76
CA PHE A 693 4.03 -14.35 -0.04
C PHE A 693 2.71 -13.77 0.48
N ALA A 694 1.66 -13.80 -0.35
CA ALA A 694 0.33 -13.38 0.07
C ALA A 694 -0.20 -14.27 1.20
N ALA A 695 -0.03 -15.60 1.11
CA ALA A 695 -0.48 -16.56 2.12
C ALA A 695 0.34 -16.50 3.43
N ASN A 696 1.61 -16.09 3.35
CA ASN A 696 2.52 -16.00 4.49
C ASN A 696 2.47 -14.65 5.21
N ALA A 697 1.74 -13.66 4.69
CA ALA A 697 1.65 -12.34 5.30
C ALA A 697 1.04 -12.41 6.71
N THR A 698 1.68 -11.74 7.67
CA THR A 698 1.24 -11.69 9.07
C THR A 698 1.04 -10.23 9.52
N GLY A 699 0.62 -10.02 10.77
CA GLY A 699 0.38 -8.69 11.34
C GLY A 699 -1.11 -8.37 11.46
N SER A 700 -1.50 -7.50 12.39
CA SER A 700 -2.90 -7.20 12.70
C SER A 700 -3.64 -6.55 11.53
N ILE A 701 -4.92 -6.90 11.39
CA ILE A 701 -5.88 -6.25 10.49
C ILE A 701 -7.02 -5.69 11.32
N PRO A 702 -7.63 -4.57 10.89
CA PRO A 702 -8.81 -4.04 11.57
C PRO A 702 -10.02 -4.95 11.33
N ALA A 703 -11.07 -4.74 12.12
CA ALA A 703 -12.40 -5.20 11.73
C ALA A 703 -12.84 -4.49 10.45
N TYR A 704 -13.63 -5.15 9.60
CA TYR A 704 -14.04 -4.59 8.30
C TYR A 704 -14.86 -3.30 8.39
N ASN A 705 -15.62 -3.15 9.47
CA ASN A 705 -16.34 -1.93 9.80
C ASN A 705 -15.48 -0.90 10.55
N CYS A 706 -14.19 -1.17 10.78
CA CYS A 706 -13.30 -0.36 11.58
C CYS A 706 -13.83 -0.08 13.01
N GLY A 707 -14.59 -1.02 13.60
CA GLY A 707 -15.24 -0.82 14.90
C GLY A 707 -16.37 0.23 14.90
N ARG A 708 -16.77 0.73 13.72
CA ARG A 708 -17.84 1.71 13.55
C ARG A 708 -19.19 1.00 13.48
N ALA A 709 -20.24 1.67 13.96
CA ALA A 709 -21.58 1.10 14.02
C ALA A 709 -22.07 0.62 12.65
N MET A 710 -22.69 -0.55 12.65
CA MET A 710 -23.39 -1.15 11.54
C MET A 710 -24.86 -0.72 11.65
N TYR A 711 -25.26 0.33 10.92
CA TYR A 711 -26.62 0.90 10.95
C TYR A 711 -27.62 0.12 10.11
#